data_AF-A0A5B9EI54-F1
#
_entry.id   AF-A0A5B9EI54-F1
#
_cell.length_a   1.000
_cell.length_b   1.000
_cell.length_c   1.000
_cell.angle_alpha   90.00
_cell.angle_beta   90.00
_cell.angle_gamma   90.00
#
_symmetry.space_group_name_H-M   'P 1'
#
loop_
_entity.id
_entity.type
_entity.pdbx_description
1 polymer ?
#
loop_
_entity_poly.entity_id
_entity_poly.type
_entity_poly.pdbx_seq_one_letter_code
_entity_poly.pdbx_strand_id
1 'polypeptide(L)'
;MRRAFVGFAVVLLPAILLPAQVPKAKAPKTEKATPLQPLTERERAQQILNRFTFGARPGEVEQVLSMGVDKWLAQQLDPNSIKDDVVARRLGDYPVLRMTPDQVVQTFPAQFVVQQVAEGKMPKPSDPQLAAVYEVGLWRWQKSLDDKKVDADGTSHMPTPEQQEEQKKADQATAARIAGELFAIDRKDRMANLLSRPVADRAAFTQYVAGEQRNLLIGEFTPREREYFYAMAAPSGSSYRALQELSEAKMLRMVLSERQVQEVMTDFWFNHFNVYGPKDSDQWYTPAYERDAIRPYALGKFRDLLLATAKSPAMMVYLDNFTSIGPNSEANGGKRIDGKRNGRGLNENYAREVMELHTVGVNGGYSQADVTKLAAVLTGWSVDNQNLGGKFVFDPKKHEPGEKLWFGQTVPDDPQNGQQQGISALTRLASMPQTAHFISWKLAQRFVADDPPPALVDRMADTFQQTYGDIKQVLLTMVHSPEFNSRKYFRNKVKTPQEFLASAFRATATDPGNPGQMVQTLRQMGMPFYGKLEPTGYYITADHWMNTTALIDRLNFAMQLTQSKYGGQKFDSSRLLAVGLMSQPSVSGGVKPVSTPANNNEVRAVKIVDSVSSVRGRTPSQVTGMDVALDVLEKTLVGGPVSEKTNALIHQQVAQPAPQAQTGSQLDQRQAQTSQTQQAAQQQQPMSPPDTLNMLTALVLGSPEFQVR
;
A
#
# COMPACT_ATOMS: atom_id res chain seq x y z
N MET A 1 -38.45 -4.98 -29.28
CA MET A 1 -37.31 -5.02 -30.21
C MET A 1 -36.30 -6.03 -29.69
N ARG A 2 -36.09 -7.13 -30.43
CA ARG A 2 -35.07 -8.16 -30.17
C ARG A 2 -33.71 -7.69 -30.71
N ARG A 3 -32.61 -7.99 -30.02
CA ARG A 3 -31.23 -8.23 -30.51
C ARG A 3 -30.31 -8.44 -29.29
N ALA A 4 -29.31 -9.30 -29.25
CA ALA A 4 -28.96 -10.59 -29.85
C ALA A 4 -27.66 -10.99 -29.14
N PHE A 5 -27.64 -12.08 -28.38
CA PHE A 5 -26.42 -12.67 -27.83
C PHE A 5 -25.85 -13.64 -28.87
N VAL A 6 -24.61 -13.44 -29.29
CA VAL A 6 -23.88 -14.38 -30.14
C VAL A 6 -23.14 -15.35 -29.23
N GLY A 7 -23.58 -16.61 -29.22
CA GLY A 7 -22.85 -17.73 -28.63
C GLY A 7 -21.93 -18.37 -29.67
N PHE A 8 -20.66 -18.58 -29.31
CA PHE A 8 -19.74 -19.41 -30.08
C PHE A 8 -19.85 -20.85 -29.59
N ALA A 9 -20.32 -21.75 -30.47
CA ALA A 9 -20.27 -23.19 -30.28
C ALA A 9 -18.92 -23.72 -30.77
N VAL A 10 -18.18 -24.42 -29.90
CA VAL A 10 -16.98 -25.18 -30.28
C VAL A 10 -17.40 -26.64 -30.48
N VAL A 11 -17.21 -27.12 -31.71
CA VAL A 11 -17.41 -28.52 -32.12
C VAL A 11 -16.24 -29.35 -31.59
N LEU A 12 -16.54 -30.35 -30.75
CA LEU A 12 -15.60 -31.38 -30.30
C LEU A 12 -15.53 -32.52 -31.33
N LEU A 13 -14.35 -32.74 -31.90
CA LEU A 13 -14.00 -33.98 -32.61
C LEU A 13 -13.21 -34.90 -31.65
N PRO A 14 -13.49 -36.22 -31.60
CA PRO A 14 -12.79 -37.14 -30.71
C PRO A 14 -11.46 -37.58 -31.34
N ALA A 15 -10.35 -37.20 -30.73
CA ALA A 15 -9.04 -37.76 -31.05
C ALA A 15 -8.79 -39.02 -30.20
N ILE A 16 -8.62 -40.15 -30.86
CA ILE A 16 -8.22 -41.43 -30.28
C ILE A 16 -6.77 -41.29 -29.78
N LEU A 17 -6.57 -41.36 -28.46
CA LEU A 17 -5.25 -41.35 -27.82
C LEU A 17 -4.74 -42.79 -27.65
N LEU A 18 -3.69 -43.13 -28.40
CA LEU A 18 -2.79 -44.24 -28.08
C LEU A 18 -1.87 -43.82 -26.91
N PRO A 19 -1.50 -44.73 -25.99
CA PRO A 19 -0.68 -44.39 -24.84
C PRO A 19 0.78 -44.18 -25.26
N ALA A 20 1.22 -42.92 -25.28
CA ALA A 20 2.64 -42.59 -25.38
C ALA A 20 3.33 -42.93 -24.05
N GLN A 21 4.28 -43.86 -24.09
CA GLN A 21 5.15 -44.16 -22.94
C GLN A 21 5.99 -42.92 -22.60
N VAL A 22 5.69 -42.30 -21.46
CA VAL A 22 6.48 -41.19 -20.92
C VAL A 22 7.84 -41.74 -20.48
N PRO A 23 8.98 -41.25 -21.02
CA PRO A 23 10.28 -41.64 -20.52
C PRO A 23 10.43 -41.16 -19.06
N LYS A 24 10.77 -42.08 -18.15
CA LYS A 24 11.08 -41.76 -16.75
C LYS A 24 12.10 -40.63 -16.70
N ALA A 25 11.70 -39.49 -16.15
CA ALA A 25 12.61 -38.38 -15.87
C ALA A 25 13.74 -38.87 -14.97
N LYS A 26 15.00 -38.67 -15.40
CA LYS A 26 16.18 -38.91 -14.57
C LYS A 26 16.11 -37.97 -13.36
N ALA A 27 16.33 -38.51 -12.16
CA ALA A 27 16.46 -37.72 -10.94
C ALA A 27 17.48 -36.59 -11.15
N PRO A 28 17.20 -35.36 -10.67
CA PRO A 28 18.15 -34.27 -10.78
C PRO A 28 19.44 -34.67 -10.06
N LYS A 29 20.56 -34.52 -10.75
CA LYS A 29 21.89 -34.69 -10.16
C LYS A 29 21.99 -33.69 -9.00
N THR A 30 22.28 -34.17 -7.80
CA THR A 30 22.67 -33.33 -6.66
C THR A 30 23.95 -32.58 -7.03
N GLU A 31 23.80 -31.36 -7.56
CA GLU A 31 24.90 -30.39 -7.60
C GLU A 31 25.36 -30.17 -6.16
N LYS A 32 26.66 -30.40 -5.89
CA LYS A 32 27.25 -30.05 -4.60
C LYS A 32 27.02 -28.56 -4.39
N ALA A 33 26.24 -28.21 -3.37
CA ALA A 33 25.91 -26.83 -3.06
C ALA A 33 27.21 -26.03 -2.85
N THR A 34 27.40 -24.98 -3.64
CA THR A 34 28.52 -24.05 -3.47
C THR A 34 28.45 -23.45 -2.06
N PRO A 35 29.56 -23.42 -1.28
CA PRO A 35 29.57 -22.83 0.04
C PRO A 35 29.11 -21.37 0.01
N LEU A 36 28.20 -21.00 0.93
CA LEU A 36 27.71 -19.64 1.04
C LEU A 36 28.82 -18.72 1.59
N GLN A 37 29.15 -17.67 0.84
CA GLN A 37 30.08 -16.65 1.30
C GLN A 37 29.38 -15.70 2.27
N PRO A 38 29.89 -15.50 3.50
CA PRO A 38 29.25 -14.64 4.48
C PRO A 38 29.33 -13.15 4.09
N LEU A 39 28.34 -12.39 4.55
CA LEU A 39 28.33 -10.93 4.46
C LEU A 39 29.27 -10.31 5.49
N THR A 40 29.88 -9.19 5.12
CA THR A 40 30.53 -8.28 6.08
C THR A 40 29.49 -7.67 7.03
N GLU A 41 29.90 -7.12 8.16
CA GLU A 41 28.98 -6.50 9.12
C GLU A 41 28.18 -5.34 8.52
N ARG A 42 28.82 -4.53 7.68
CA ARG A 42 28.15 -3.46 6.92
C ARG A 42 27.14 -3.99 5.91
N GLU A 43 27.49 -5.05 5.18
CA GLU A 43 26.54 -5.71 4.28
C GLU A 43 25.36 -6.33 5.05
N ARG A 44 25.58 -6.88 6.26
CA ARG A 44 24.49 -7.35 7.13
C ARG A 44 23.58 -6.20 7.58
N ALA A 45 24.15 -5.04 7.95
CA ALA A 45 23.38 -3.85 8.31
C ALA A 45 22.57 -3.30 7.11
N GLN A 46 23.14 -3.32 5.91
CA GLN A 46 22.41 -2.95 4.69
C GLN A 46 21.31 -3.96 4.36
N GLN A 47 21.61 -5.27 4.46
CA GLN A 47 20.65 -6.35 4.21
C GLN A 47 19.46 -6.22 5.17
N ILE A 48 19.71 -6.08 6.48
CA ILE A 48 18.60 -5.98 7.43
C ILE A 48 17.72 -4.77 7.12
N LEU A 49 18.29 -3.60 6.86
CA LEU A 49 17.51 -2.40 6.50
C LEU A 49 16.74 -2.60 5.20
N ASN A 50 17.36 -3.17 4.16
CA ASN A 50 16.71 -3.42 2.88
C ASN A 50 15.54 -4.42 2.96
N ARG A 51 15.64 -5.41 3.86
CA ARG A 51 14.63 -6.48 4.00
C ARG A 51 13.52 -6.12 4.97
N PHE A 52 13.86 -5.45 6.06
CA PHE A 52 12.98 -5.21 7.22
C PHE A 52 12.49 -3.76 7.35
N THR A 53 12.85 -2.89 6.41
CA THR A 53 12.31 -1.53 6.28
C THR A 53 11.88 -1.25 4.85
N PHE A 54 11.29 -0.08 4.61
CA PHE A 54 11.05 0.42 3.25
C PHE A 54 12.27 1.10 2.62
N GLY A 55 13.49 0.82 3.12
CA GLY A 55 14.75 1.39 2.64
C GLY A 55 15.44 2.22 3.72
N ALA A 56 16.77 2.29 3.67
CA ALA A 56 17.53 3.09 4.63
C ALA A 56 17.37 4.59 4.36
N ARG A 57 17.29 5.39 5.43
CA ARG A 57 17.52 6.83 5.37
C ARG A 57 19.02 7.12 5.40
N PRO A 58 19.47 8.32 4.95
CA PRO A 58 20.85 8.73 5.08
C PRO A 58 21.36 8.57 6.53
N GLY A 59 22.42 7.78 6.72
CA GLY A 59 23.05 7.50 8.01
C GLY A 59 22.44 6.38 8.86
N GLU A 60 21.31 5.77 8.45
CA GLU A 60 20.70 4.67 9.21
C GLU A 60 21.59 3.42 9.24
N VAL A 61 22.37 3.15 8.18
CA VAL A 61 23.30 2.00 8.15
C VAL A 61 24.34 2.13 9.26
N GLU A 62 24.90 3.32 9.44
CA GLU A 62 25.90 3.65 10.45
C GLU A 62 25.30 3.60 11.85
N GLN A 63 24.05 4.05 12.00
CA GLN A 63 23.33 3.91 13.26
C GLN A 63 23.16 2.42 13.62
N VAL A 64 22.74 1.57 12.67
CA VAL A 64 22.62 0.12 12.88
C VAL A 64 23.96 -0.52 13.19
N LEU A 65 25.04 -0.11 12.51
CA LEU A 65 26.40 -0.58 12.79
C LEU A 65 26.84 -0.22 14.21
N SER A 66 26.58 1.02 14.65
CA SER A 66 26.93 1.47 16.00
C SER A 66 26.14 0.74 17.10
N MET A 67 24.88 0.40 16.82
CA MET A 67 24.00 -0.33 17.74
C MET A 67 24.27 -1.84 17.74
N GLY A 68 24.68 -2.38 16.59
CA GLY A 68 24.70 -3.81 16.28
C GLY A 68 23.37 -4.29 15.69
N VAL A 69 23.45 -5.05 14.59
CA VAL A 69 22.29 -5.55 13.82
C VAL A 69 21.28 -6.30 14.70
N ASP A 70 21.76 -7.18 15.57
CA ASP A 70 20.89 -8.02 16.41
C ASP A 70 20.14 -7.19 17.47
N LYS A 71 20.80 -6.17 18.05
CA LYS A 71 20.16 -5.26 19.02
C LYS A 71 19.13 -4.38 18.34
N TRP A 72 19.46 -3.86 17.15
CA TRP A 72 18.52 -3.08 16.35
C TRP A 72 17.26 -3.90 16.01
N LEU A 73 17.44 -5.15 15.56
CA LEU A 73 16.32 -6.02 15.24
C LEU A 73 15.48 -6.34 16.49
N ALA A 74 16.12 -6.63 17.63
CA ALA A 74 15.40 -6.88 18.88
C ALA A 74 14.51 -5.69 19.29
N GLN A 75 15.01 -4.46 19.14
CA GLN A 75 14.21 -3.24 19.38
C GLN A 75 13.03 -3.15 18.39
N GLN A 76 13.27 -3.41 17.10
CA GLN A 76 12.22 -3.37 16.08
C GLN A 76 11.14 -4.45 16.25
N LEU A 77 11.49 -5.61 16.81
CA LEU A 77 10.53 -6.66 17.17
C LEU A 77 9.70 -6.32 18.43
N ASP A 78 10.04 -5.25 19.15
CA ASP A 78 9.21 -4.65 20.19
C ASP A 78 8.82 -3.21 19.84
N PRO A 79 7.82 -3.01 18.95
CA PRO A 79 7.45 -1.69 18.47
C PRO A 79 6.99 -0.73 19.57
N ASN A 80 6.52 -1.25 20.71
CA ASN A 80 6.12 -0.42 21.85
C ASN A 80 7.31 0.26 22.54
N SER A 81 8.52 -0.28 22.38
CA SER A 81 9.77 0.32 22.87
C SER A 81 10.21 1.54 22.04
N ILE A 82 9.67 1.71 20.84
CA ILE A 82 10.07 2.75 19.89
C ILE A 82 9.04 3.90 19.93
N LYS A 83 9.52 5.11 20.24
CA LYS A 83 8.73 6.34 20.11
C LYS A 83 8.54 6.69 18.64
N ASP A 84 7.34 7.11 18.27
CA ASP A 84 6.98 7.36 16.88
C ASP A 84 6.15 8.65 16.74
N ASP A 85 6.61 9.72 17.42
CA ASP A 85 5.84 10.96 17.59
C ASP A 85 5.66 11.72 16.27
N VAL A 86 6.63 11.62 15.35
CA VAL A 86 6.60 12.30 14.05
C VAL A 86 5.46 11.76 13.20
N VAL A 87 5.41 10.44 12.99
CA VAL A 87 4.32 9.83 12.22
C VAL A 87 2.99 9.95 12.97
N ALA A 88 2.97 9.82 14.30
CA ALA A 88 1.75 9.95 15.08
C ALA A 88 1.10 11.34 14.91
N ARG A 89 1.90 12.41 14.87
CA ARG A 89 1.42 13.77 14.58
C ARG A 89 0.82 13.87 13.18
N ARG A 90 1.52 13.33 12.17
CA ARG A 90 1.05 13.34 10.76
C ARG A 90 -0.19 12.48 10.56
N LEU A 91 -0.35 11.38 11.29
CA LEU A 91 -1.55 10.55 11.26
C LEU A 91 -2.74 11.19 11.99
N GLY A 92 -2.50 12.21 12.83
CA GLY A 92 -3.56 13.00 13.46
C GLY A 92 -4.43 13.76 12.44
N ASP A 93 -3.94 13.93 11.22
CA ASP A 93 -4.65 14.54 10.10
C ASP A 93 -5.70 13.64 9.43
N TYR A 94 -5.81 12.38 9.86
CA TYR A 94 -6.64 11.32 9.24
C TYR A 94 -7.60 10.69 10.27
N PRO A 95 -8.75 11.32 10.57
CA PRO A 95 -9.64 10.87 11.64
C PRO A 95 -10.28 9.50 11.37
N VAL A 96 -10.49 9.12 10.10
CA VAL A 96 -10.94 7.77 9.67
C VAL A 96 -10.17 6.63 10.35
N LEU A 97 -8.87 6.82 10.61
CA LEU A 97 -8.04 5.80 11.26
C LEU A 97 -8.53 5.44 12.68
N ARG A 98 -9.33 6.30 13.32
CA ARG A 98 -9.84 6.11 14.68
C ARG A 98 -11.34 5.82 14.72
N MET A 99 -12.02 5.86 13.57
CA MET A 99 -13.45 5.62 13.48
C MET A 99 -13.78 4.13 13.55
N THR A 100 -14.92 3.78 14.12
CA THR A 100 -15.55 2.48 13.90
C THR A 100 -16.23 2.44 12.53
N PRO A 101 -16.49 1.26 11.95
CA PRO A 101 -17.13 1.19 10.63
C PRO A 101 -18.49 1.91 10.57
N ASP A 102 -19.30 1.85 11.62
CA ASP A 102 -20.57 2.60 11.71
C ASP A 102 -20.34 4.12 11.72
N GLN A 103 -19.29 4.62 12.38
CA GLN A 103 -18.93 6.03 12.35
C GLN A 103 -18.46 6.47 10.95
N VAL A 104 -17.76 5.60 10.21
CA VAL A 104 -17.36 5.87 8.83
C VAL A 104 -18.62 5.99 7.95
N VAL A 105 -19.57 5.06 8.07
CA VAL A 105 -20.85 5.13 7.34
C VAL A 105 -21.63 6.38 7.71
N GLN A 106 -21.66 6.76 8.99
CA GLN A 106 -22.36 7.96 9.41
C GLN A 106 -21.73 9.23 8.87
N THR A 107 -20.39 9.31 8.86
CA THR A 107 -19.62 10.47 8.38
C THR A 107 -19.69 10.62 6.87
N PHE A 108 -19.66 9.49 6.15
CA PHE A 108 -19.73 9.43 4.69
C PHE A 108 -20.96 8.61 4.25
N PRO A 109 -22.18 9.14 4.45
CA PRO A 109 -23.40 8.37 4.23
C PRO A 109 -23.59 8.03 2.76
N ALA A 110 -23.78 6.73 2.49
CA ALA A 110 -24.22 6.26 1.18
C ALA A 110 -25.68 6.69 0.90
N GLN A 111 -26.09 6.65 -0.37
CA GLN A 111 -27.43 7.10 -0.79
C GLN A 111 -28.57 6.40 -0.04
N PHE A 112 -28.45 5.10 0.26
CA PHE A 112 -29.48 4.37 0.97
C PHE A 112 -29.63 4.83 2.45
N VAL A 113 -28.55 5.33 3.07
CA VAL A 113 -28.59 5.92 4.43
C VAL A 113 -29.39 7.22 4.38
N VAL A 114 -29.09 8.07 3.39
CA VAL A 114 -29.81 9.32 3.15
C VAL A 114 -31.30 9.05 2.92
N GLN A 115 -31.64 8.05 2.11
CA GLN A 115 -33.02 7.64 1.87
C GLN A 115 -33.72 7.19 3.16
N GLN A 116 -33.08 6.38 4.00
CA GLN A 116 -33.69 5.95 5.26
C GLN A 116 -33.94 7.13 6.23
N VAL A 117 -33.08 8.14 6.21
CA VAL A 117 -33.32 9.39 6.96
C VAL A 117 -34.50 10.18 6.36
N ALA A 118 -34.59 10.27 5.03
CA ALA A 118 -35.71 10.93 4.35
C ALA A 118 -37.06 10.27 4.67
N GLU A 119 -37.07 8.93 4.76
CA GLU A 119 -38.25 8.12 5.09
C GLU A 119 -38.56 8.07 6.60
N GLY A 120 -37.78 8.74 7.45
CA GLY A 120 -37.97 8.74 8.91
C GLY A 120 -37.62 7.41 9.60
N LYS A 121 -36.96 6.48 8.89
CA LYS A 121 -36.51 5.18 9.43
C LYS A 121 -35.24 5.31 10.27
N MET A 122 -34.44 6.35 10.01
CA MET A 122 -33.28 6.70 10.82
C MET A 122 -33.32 8.18 11.21
N PRO A 123 -32.95 8.53 12.45
CA PRO A 123 -32.84 9.93 12.85
C PRO A 123 -31.64 10.58 12.18
N LYS A 124 -31.77 11.88 11.90
CA LYS A 124 -30.64 12.72 11.50
C LYS A 124 -29.63 12.85 12.66
N PRO A 125 -28.31 12.91 12.41
CA PRO A 125 -27.32 13.11 13.46
C PRO A 125 -27.53 14.40 14.26
N SER A 126 -27.25 14.34 15.58
CA SER A 126 -27.38 15.49 16.48
C SER A 126 -26.24 16.50 16.37
N ASP A 127 -25.07 16.07 15.91
CA ASP A 127 -23.92 16.96 15.67
C ASP A 127 -24.24 17.93 14.52
N PRO A 128 -24.18 19.26 14.72
CA PRO A 128 -24.59 20.23 13.70
C PRO A 128 -23.77 20.19 12.40
N GLN A 129 -22.48 19.86 12.48
CA GLN A 129 -21.62 19.80 11.29
C GLN A 129 -21.92 18.56 10.46
N LEU A 130 -22.03 17.40 11.11
CA LEU A 130 -22.45 16.16 10.46
C LEU A 130 -23.88 16.25 9.94
N ALA A 131 -24.79 16.88 10.68
CA ALA A 131 -26.15 17.18 10.25
C ALA A 131 -26.20 17.89 8.89
N ALA A 132 -25.27 18.80 8.61
CA ALA A 132 -25.20 19.50 7.33
C ALA A 132 -24.85 18.58 6.15
N VAL A 133 -24.04 17.53 6.37
CA VAL A 133 -23.77 16.50 5.36
C VAL A 133 -25.07 15.83 4.93
N TYR A 134 -25.92 15.47 5.91
CA TYR A 134 -27.22 14.84 5.65
C TYR A 134 -28.20 15.81 5.01
N GLU A 135 -28.21 17.09 5.40
CA GLU A 135 -29.03 18.11 4.76
C GLU A 135 -28.69 18.25 3.27
N VAL A 136 -27.39 18.34 2.93
CA VAL A 136 -26.93 18.38 1.54
C VAL A 136 -27.31 17.10 0.79
N GLY A 137 -27.13 15.94 1.40
CA GLY A 137 -27.54 14.65 0.82
C GLY A 137 -29.04 14.57 0.55
N LEU A 138 -29.88 14.96 1.51
CA LEU A 138 -31.34 14.99 1.40
C LEU A 138 -31.79 15.95 0.30
N TRP A 139 -31.19 17.14 0.23
CA TRP A 139 -31.46 18.11 -0.83
C TRP A 139 -31.13 17.55 -2.21
N ARG A 140 -29.97 16.89 -2.39
CA ARG A 140 -29.61 16.24 -3.66
C ARG A 140 -30.55 15.11 -4.03
N TRP A 141 -30.93 14.29 -3.05
CA TRP A 141 -31.86 13.18 -3.26
C TRP A 141 -33.23 13.70 -3.70
N GLN A 142 -33.76 14.72 -3.02
CA GLN A 142 -35.01 15.37 -3.39
C GLN A 142 -34.93 15.98 -4.79
N LYS A 143 -33.86 16.72 -5.10
CA LYS A 143 -33.63 17.26 -6.45
C LYS A 143 -33.62 16.16 -7.51
N SER A 144 -32.98 15.01 -7.25
CA SER A 144 -32.99 13.88 -8.18
C SER A 144 -34.38 13.27 -8.38
N LEU A 145 -35.24 13.28 -7.34
CA LEU A 145 -36.63 12.85 -7.49
C LEU A 145 -37.43 13.85 -8.34
N ASP A 146 -37.23 15.13 -8.11
CA ASP A 146 -37.88 16.21 -8.86
C ASP A 146 -37.48 16.19 -10.35
N ASP A 147 -36.18 16.04 -10.63
CA ASP A 147 -35.66 15.91 -12.00
C ASP A 147 -36.24 14.69 -12.73
N LYS A 148 -36.56 13.61 -12.00
CA LYS A 148 -37.13 12.37 -12.57
C LYS A 148 -38.65 12.43 -12.75
N LYS A 149 -39.33 13.50 -12.34
CA LYS A 149 -40.78 13.64 -12.52
C LYS A 149 -41.13 13.81 -13.99
N VAL A 150 -42.22 13.17 -14.37
CA VAL A 150 -42.88 13.35 -15.67
C VAL A 150 -44.32 13.73 -15.36
N ASP A 151 -44.75 14.86 -15.90
CA ASP A 151 -46.12 15.37 -15.73
C ASP A 151 -47.13 14.49 -16.45
N ALA A 152 -48.41 14.65 -16.10
CA ALA A 152 -49.51 13.90 -16.71
C ALA A 152 -49.65 14.14 -18.23
N ASP A 153 -49.13 15.26 -18.73
CA ASP A 153 -49.08 15.62 -20.16
C ASP A 153 -47.84 15.07 -20.89
N GLY A 154 -46.96 14.35 -20.17
CA GLY A 154 -45.73 13.78 -20.70
C GLY A 154 -44.50 14.70 -20.62
N THR A 155 -44.63 15.89 -20.02
CA THR A 155 -43.50 16.83 -19.87
C THR A 155 -42.48 16.30 -18.86
N SER A 156 -41.25 16.09 -19.32
CA SER A 156 -40.13 15.64 -18.48
C SER A 156 -39.48 16.80 -17.74
N HIS A 157 -39.23 16.62 -16.44
CA HIS A 157 -38.47 17.58 -15.62
C HIS A 157 -36.95 17.38 -15.71
N MET A 158 -36.47 16.37 -16.44
CA MET A 158 -35.04 16.14 -16.62
C MET A 158 -34.40 17.36 -17.30
N PRO A 159 -33.41 18.01 -16.67
CA PRO A 159 -32.80 19.20 -17.24
C PRO A 159 -32.05 18.86 -18.54
N THR A 160 -32.21 19.71 -19.56
CA THR A 160 -31.50 19.57 -20.84
C THR A 160 -29.99 19.80 -20.65
N PRO A 161 -29.13 19.34 -21.58
CA PRO A 161 -27.68 19.60 -21.50
C PRO A 161 -27.34 21.10 -21.37
N GLU A 162 -28.12 21.97 -22.03
CA GLU A 162 -27.96 23.43 -21.94
C GLU A 162 -28.31 23.94 -20.54
N GLN A 163 -29.44 23.51 -19.97
CA GLN A 163 -29.86 23.86 -18.60
C GLN A 163 -28.86 23.33 -17.56
N GLN A 164 -28.29 22.15 -17.76
CA GLN A 164 -27.28 21.59 -16.88
C GLN A 164 -25.98 22.41 -16.90
N GLU A 165 -25.53 22.85 -18.06
CA GLU A 165 -24.33 23.68 -18.19
C GLU A 165 -24.56 25.10 -17.63
N GLU A 166 -25.75 25.67 -17.81
CA GLU A 166 -26.14 26.94 -17.19
C GLU A 166 -26.18 26.85 -15.67
N GLN A 167 -26.82 25.81 -15.12
CA GLN A 167 -26.84 25.54 -13.68
C GLN A 167 -25.43 25.36 -13.13
N LYS A 168 -24.57 24.61 -13.83
CA LYS A 168 -23.17 24.41 -13.42
C LYS A 168 -22.40 25.73 -13.37
N LYS A 169 -22.59 26.63 -14.34
CA LYS A 169 -21.98 27.97 -14.32
C LYS A 169 -22.49 28.80 -13.14
N ALA A 170 -23.79 28.75 -12.86
CA ALA A 170 -24.39 29.42 -11.69
C ALA A 170 -23.83 28.86 -10.37
N ASP A 171 -23.68 27.55 -10.26
CA ASP A 171 -23.11 26.87 -9.08
C ASP A 171 -21.62 27.23 -8.91
N GLN A 172 -20.85 27.32 -10.00
CA GLN A 172 -19.46 27.78 -9.98
C GLN A 172 -19.33 29.24 -9.54
N ALA A 173 -20.20 30.14 -10.02
CA ALA A 173 -20.23 31.53 -9.59
C ALA A 173 -20.58 31.65 -8.10
N THR A 174 -21.56 30.85 -7.64
CA THR A 174 -21.93 30.75 -6.24
C THR A 174 -20.76 30.26 -5.39
N ALA A 175 -20.05 29.22 -5.85
CA ALA A 175 -18.89 28.68 -5.16
C ALA A 175 -17.75 29.70 -5.05
N ALA A 176 -17.46 30.45 -6.13
CA ALA A 176 -16.43 31.48 -6.14
C ALA A 176 -16.77 32.64 -5.20
N ARG A 177 -18.03 33.08 -5.17
CA ARG A 177 -18.51 34.11 -4.23
C ARG A 177 -18.34 33.65 -2.77
N ILE A 178 -18.81 32.44 -2.45
CA ILE A 178 -18.70 31.88 -1.09
C ILE A 178 -17.23 31.73 -0.70
N ALA A 179 -16.35 31.29 -1.61
CA ALA A 179 -14.91 31.20 -1.34
C ALA A 179 -14.33 32.56 -0.92
N GLY A 180 -14.62 33.62 -1.68
CA GLY A 180 -14.17 34.98 -1.36
C GLY A 180 -14.67 35.46 0.01
N GLU A 181 -15.93 35.22 0.32
CA GLU A 181 -16.53 35.58 1.61
C GLU A 181 -15.91 34.78 2.78
N LEU A 182 -15.61 33.49 2.59
CA LEU A 182 -14.93 32.68 3.60
C LEU A 182 -13.49 33.13 3.83
N PHE A 183 -12.75 33.52 2.79
CA PHE A 183 -11.40 34.06 2.95
C PHE A 183 -11.38 35.42 3.65
N ALA A 184 -12.48 36.18 3.60
CA ALA A 184 -12.62 37.48 4.27
C ALA A 184 -12.90 37.39 5.77
N ILE A 185 -13.19 36.19 6.31
CA ILE A 185 -13.44 35.98 7.74
C ILE A 185 -12.36 35.14 8.41
N ASP A 186 -12.33 35.22 9.74
CA ASP A 186 -11.41 34.46 10.59
C ASP A 186 -11.53 32.95 10.35
N ARG A 187 -10.37 32.28 10.28
CA ARG A 187 -10.25 30.84 10.00
C ARG A 187 -11.19 29.97 10.84
N LYS A 188 -11.29 30.25 12.13
CA LYS A 188 -12.11 29.51 13.10
C LYS A 188 -13.63 29.60 12.82
N ASP A 189 -14.07 30.65 12.13
CA ASP A 189 -15.49 30.93 11.89
C ASP A 189 -15.94 30.49 10.48
N ARG A 190 -14.99 30.08 9.61
CA ARG A 190 -15.26 29.70 8.21
C ARG A 190 -16.23 28.54 8.08
N MET A 191 -16.03 27.45 8.83
CA MET A 191 -16.94 26.31 8.76
C MET A 191 -18.34 26.70 9.26
N ALA A 192 -18.44 27.36 10.41
CA ALA A 192 -19.72 27.82 10.94
C ALA A 192 -20.47 28.73 9.94
N ASN A 193 -19.75 29.65 9.28
CA ASN A 193 -20.31 30.49 8.24
C ASN A 193 -20.79 29.68 7.02
N LEU A 194 -20.00 28.71 6.55
CA LEU A 194 -20.41 27.81 5.48
C LEU A 194 -21.68 27.04 5.85
N LEU A 195 -21.76 26.52 7.07
CA LEU A 195 -22.91 25.75 7.54
C LEU A 195 -24.19 26.56 7.65
N SER A 196 -24.08 27.88 7.89
CA SER A 196 -25.21 28.82 7.93
C SER A 196 -25.80 29.17 6.56
N ARG A 197 -25.13 28.82 5.46
CA ARG A 197 -25.60 29.08 4.10
C ARG A 197 -26.80 28.19 3.74
N PRO A 198 -27.64 28.61 2.78
CA PRO A 198 -28.67 27.74 2.19
C PRO A 198 -28.10 26.39 1.75
N VAL A 199 -28.90 25.32 1.83
CA VAL A 199 -28.42 23.95 1.52
C VAL A 199 -27.90 23.84 0.09
N ALA A 200 -28.57 24.48 -0.87
CA ALA A 200 -28.14 24.55 -2.27
C ALA A 200 -26.76 25.22 -2.42
N ASP A 201 -26.53 26.35 -1.73
CA ASP A 201 -25.25 27.07 -1.71
C ASP A 201 -24.11 26.20 -1.16
N ARG A 202 -24.36 25.45 -0.08
CA ARG A 202 -23.37 24.51 0.49
C ARG A 202 -23.04 23.38 -0.48
N ALA A 203 -24.07 22.83 -1.15
CA ALA A 203 -23.89 21.79 -2.16
C ALA A 203 -23.08 22.31 -3.36
N ALA A 204 -23.42 23.49 -3.89
CA ALA A 204 -22.71 24.14 -4.98
C ALA A 204 -21.25 24.45 -4.60
N PHE A 205 -21.03 25.06 -3.43
CA PHE A 205 -19.71 25.40 -2.94
C PHE A 205 -18.79 24.19 -2.80
N THR A 206 -19.23 23.17 -2.08
CA THR A 206 -18.41 21.98 -1.81
C THR A 206 -18.10 21.19 -3.08
N GLN A 207 -18.99 21.23 -4.08
CA GLN A 207 -18.81 20.54 -5.35
C GLN A 207 -17.94 21.30 -6.35
N TYR A 208 -18.05 22.63 -6.41
CA TYR A 208 -17.52 23.44 -7.51
C TYR A 208 -16.46 24.49 -7.12
N VAL A 209 -16.06 24.57 -5.84
CA VAL A 209 -14.95 25.46 -5.45
C VAL A 209 -13.67 25.14 -6.26
N ALA A 210 -13.00 26.20 -6.73
CA ALA A 210 -11.82 26.07 -7.57
C ALA A 210 -10.67 25.35 -6.84
N GLY A 211 -9.86 24.57 -7.56
CA GLY A 211 -8.85 23.69 -6.97
C GLY A 211 -7.85 24.37 -6.03
N GLU A 212 -7.33 25.54 -6.42
CA GLU A 212 -6.39 26.30 -5.59
C GLU A 212 -7.05 26.84 -4.31
N GLN A 213 -8.20 27.51 -4.46
CA GLN A 213 -8.99 28.02 -3.33
C GLN A 213 -9.41 26.89 -2.39
N ARG A 214 -9.85 25.76 -2.94
CA ARG A 214 -10.21 24.55 -2.21
C ARG A 214 -9.04 24.06 -1.38
N ASN A 215 -7.86 23.92 -1.98
CA ASN A 215 -6.67 23.42 -1.29
C ASN A 215 -6.24 24.34 -0.14
N LEU A 216 -6.32 25.66 -0.33
CA LEU A 216 -6.05 26.64 0.72
C LEU A 216 -7.06 26.51 1.88
N LEU A 217 -8.36 26.47 1.58
CA LEU A 217 -9.40 26.32 2.62
C LEU A 217 -9.28 25.00 3.38
N ILE A 218 -9.09 23.89 2.66
CA ILE A 218 -8.93 22.56 3.26
C ILE A 218 -7.65 22.49 4.11
N GLY A 219 -6.56 23.12 3.67
CA GLY A 219 -5.33 23.22 4.47
C GLY A 219 -5.52 23.95 5.79
N GLU A 220 -6.53 24.81 5.89
CA GLU A 220 -6.89 25.53 7.10
C GLU A 220 -7.99 24.85 7.93
N PHE A 221 -8.78 23.95 7.37
CA PHE A 221 -9.77 23.22 8.16
C PHE A 221 -9.10 22.24 9.13
N THR A 222 -9.73 22.05 10.29
CA THR A 222 -9.37 20.92 11.16
C THR A 222 -9.61 19.61 10.41
N PRO A 223 -8.94 18.50 10.79
CA PRO A 223 -9.10 17.22 10.12
C PRO A 223 -10.57 16.79 9.98
N ARG A 224 -11.40 17.03 11.01
CA ARG A 224 -12.82 16.69 11.02
C ARG A 224 -13.67 17.61 10.12
N GLU A 225 -13.36 18.89 10.09
CA GLU A 225 -14.00 19.83 9.16
C GLU A 225 -13.69 19.48 7.69
N ARG A 226 -12.47 19.00 7.42
CA ARG A 226 -12.12 18.47 6.08
C ARG A 226 -13.00 17.29 5.70
N GLU A 227 -13.22 16.33 6.59
CA GLU A 227 -14.09 15.18 6.33
C GLU A 227 -15.50 15.61 5.98
N TYR A 228 -16.11 16.54 6.73
CA TYR A 228 -17.45 17.06 6.45
C TYR A 228 -17.51 17.84 5.14
N PHE A 229 -16.47 18.62 4.84
CA PHE A 229 -16.35 19.28 3.55
C PHE A 229 -16.35 18.26 2.40
N TYR A 230 -15.55 17.19 2.51
CA TYR A 230 -15.50 16.13 1.50
C TYR A 230 -16.81 15.33 1.41
N ALA A 231 -17.45 15.05 2.54
CA ALA A 231 -18.72 14.33 2.59
C ALA A 231 -19.85 15.12 1.93
N MET A 232 -19.90 16.45 2.11
CA MET A 232 -20.82 17.33 1.38
C MET A 232 -20.51 17.39 -0.12
N ALA A 233 -19.23 17.34 -0.52
CA ALA A 233 -18.83 17.47 -1.92
C ALA A 233 -19.23 16.29 -2.82
N ALA A 234 -19.41 15.08 -2.27
CA ALA A 234 -19.48 13.85 -3.07
C ALA A 234 -20.92 13.29 -3.20
N PRO A 235 -21.54 13.27 -4.40
CA PRO A 235 -22.88 12.72 -4.60
C PRO A 235 -22.96 11.19 -4.50
N SER A 236 -21.82 10.49 -4.60
CA SER A 236 -21.73 9.01 -4.61
C SER A 236 -20.32 8.44 -4.30
N GLY A 237 -19.30 9.30 -4.12
CA GLY A 237 -17.90 8.89 -3.89
C GLY A 237 -17.36 9.12 -2.47
N SER A 238 -18.19 9.62 -1.54
CA SER A 238 -17.80 9.90 -0.14
C SER A 238 -17.31 8.64 0.56
N SER A 239 -17.89 7.49 0.26
CA SER A 239 -17.54 6.19 0.80
C SER A 239 -16.08 5.78 0.52
N TYR A 240 -15.51 6.22 -0.62
CA TYR A 240 -14.10 5.98 -0.97
C TYR A 240 -13.12 6.91 -0.25
N ARG A 241 -13.61 7.95 0.42
CA ARG A 241 -12.75 8.88 1.18
C ARG A 241 -12.03 8.13 2.31
N ALA A 242 -12.71 7.20 2.97
CA ALA A 242 -12.11 6.37 4.01
C ALA A 242 -10.91 5.57 3.49
N LEU A 243 -11.04 4.95 2.32
CA LEU A 243 -9.96 4.22 1.66
C LEU A 243 -8.83 5.15 1.20
N GLN A 244 -9.14 6.35 0.73
CA GLN A 244 -8.13 7.34 0.38
C GLN A 244 -7.30 7.75 1.59
N GLU A 245 -7.94 8.10 2.70
CA GLU A 245 -7.25 8.50 3.94
C GLU A 245 -6.41 7.36 4.51
N LEU A 246 -6.94 6.13 4.48
CA LEU A 246 -6.18 4.95 4.86
C LEU A 246 -4.94 4.75 3.98
N SER A 247 -5.07 4.95 2.66
CA SER A 247 -3.97 4.84 1.68
C SER A 247 -2.87 5.87 1.91
N GLU A 248 -3.26 7.12 2.16
CA GLU A 248 -2.33 8.21 2.45
C GLU A 248 -1.61 7.97 3.78
N ALA A 249 -2.35 7.56 4.81
CA ALA A 249 -1.81 7.17 6.11
C ALA A 249 -0.82 6.01 6.02
N LYS A 250 -1.11 4.98 5.23
CA LYS A 250 -0.19 3.87 4.97
C LYS A 250 1.11 4.36 4.35
N MET A 251 1.05 5.22 3.34
CA MET A 251 2.24 5.80 2.72
C MET A 251 3.08 6.61 3.73
N LEU A 252 2.43 7.42 4.57
CA LEU A 252 3.11 8.18 5.62
C LEU A 252 3.82 7.24 6.62
N ARG A 253 3.19 6.13 7.02
CA ARG A 253 3.82 5.12 7.89
C ARG A 253 5.04 4.51 7.24
N MET A 254 4.94 4.10 5.98
CA MET A 254 6.07 3.51 5.25
C MET A 254 7.28 4.44 5.24
N VAL A 255 7.07 5.75 5.01
CA VAL A 255 8.15 6.73 4.93
C VAL A 255 8.65 7.18 6.32
N LEU A 256 7.74 7.57 7.21
CA LEU A 256 8.07 8.33 8.43
C LEU A 256 8.20 7.48 9.69
N SER A 257 7.57 6.31 9.78
CA SER A 257 7.57 5.53 11.02
C SER A 257 8.98 5.06 11.38
N GLU A 258 9.32 5.11 12.67
CA GLU A 258 10.53 4.45 13.21
C GLU A 258 10.30 2.95 13.48
N ARG A 259 9.05 2.48 13.50
CA ARG A 259 8.64 1.09 13.75
C ARG A 259 8.59 0.29 12.44
N GLN A 260 9.65 0.38 11.65
CA GLN A 260 9.70 -0.13 10.28
C GLN A 260 9.35 -1.62 10.15
N VAL A 261 9.81 -2.47 11.07
CA VAL A 261 9.47 -3.91 11.04
C VAL A 261 7.97 -4.15 11.22
N GLN A 262 7.31 -3.38 12.09
CA GLN A 262 5.86 -3.47 12.25
C GLN A 262 5.12 -3.07 10.97
N GLU A 263 5.58 -2.01 10.27
CA GLU A 263 4.96 -1.56 9.02
C GLU A 263 5.15 -2.55 7.88
N VAL A 264 6.36 -3.10 7.72
CA VAL A 264 6.65 -4.14 6.71
C VAL A 264 5.82 -5.40 6.96
N MET A 265 5.71 -5.83 8.22
CA MET A 265 4.90 -7.01 8.57
C MET A 265 3.41 -6.76 8.44
N THR A 266 2.93 -5.56 8.78
CA THR A 266 1.53 -5.18 8.55
C THR A 266 1.20 -5.25 7.06
N ASP A 267 2.07 -4.72 6.19
CA ASP A 267 1.89 -4.80 4.74
C ASP A 267 1.89 -6.24 4.22
N PHE A 268 2.86 -7.05 4.67
CA PHE A 268 2.93 -8.47 4.33
C PHE A 268 1.64 -9.22 4.70
N TRP A 269 1.14 -9.02 5.91
CA TRP A 269 -0.08 -9.70 6.38
C TRP A 269 -1.33 -9.19 5.72
N PHE A 270 -1.45 -7.88 5.46
CA PHE A 270 -2.57 -7.36 4.69
C PHE A 270 -2.59 -7.98 3.28
N ASN A 271 -1.43 -8.08 2.63
CA ASN A 271 -1.32 -8.72 1.33
C ASN A 271 -1.62 -10.23 1.38
N HIS A 272 -1.25 -10.90 2.46
CA HIS A 272 -1.55 -12.32 2.68
C HIS A 272 -3.03 -12.57 2.91
N PHE A 273 -3.70 -11.75 3.73
CA PHE A 273 -5.13 -11.81 4.01
C PHE A 273 -5.86 -10.68 3.28
N ASN A 274 -5.68 -10.62 1.95
CA ASN A 274 -6.15 -9.52 1.13
C ASN A 274 -7.68 -9.34 1.24
N VAL A 275 -8.11 -8.08 1.27
CA VAL A 275 -9.50 -7.69 1.06
C VAL A 275 -9.55 -6.60 -0.02
N TYR A 276 -10.57 -6.64 -0.86
CA TYR A 276 -10.81 -5.62 -1.89
C TYR A 276 -11.68 -4.51 -1.32
N GLY A 277 -11.06 -3.40 -0.90
CA GLY A 277 -11.76 -2.29 -0.23
C GLY A 277 -12.99 -1.76 -0.99
N PRO A 278 -12.97 -1.64 -2.33
CA PRO A 278 -14.15 -1.23 -3.10
C PRO A 278 -15.30 -2.23 -3.18
N LYS A 279 -15.19 -3.46 -2.65
CA LYS A 279 -16.28 -4.45 -2.69
C LYS A 279 -17.39 -4.06 -1.71
N ASP A 280 -18.62 -3.91 -2.20
CA ASP A 280 -19.83 -3.76 -1.38
C ASP A 280 -19.67 -2.79 -0.20
N SER A 281 -19.59 -3.35 1.02
CA SER A 281 -19.48 -2.62 2.29
C SER A 281 -18.05 -2.55 2.85
N ASP A 282 -17.06 -3.16 2.20
CA ASP A 282 -15.68 -3.22 2.69
C ASP A 282 -14.99 -1.87 2.77
N GLN A 283 -15.48 -0.87 2.04
CA GLN A 283 -14.91 0.47 2.02
C GLN A 283 -14.91 1.16 3.39
N TRP A 284 -15.88 0.83 4.27
CA TRP A 284 -15.89 1.30 5.67
C TRP A 284 -15.34 0.27 6.67
N TYR A 285 -15.17 -0.99 6.29
CA TYR A 285 -14.54 -1.99 7.16
C TYR A 285 -13.02 -2.02 7.05
N THR A 286 -12.45 -1.70 5.88
CA THR A 286 -11.01 -1.82 5.61
C THR A 286 -10.13 -1.03 6.59
N PRO A 287 -10.47 0.22 7.00
CA PRO A 287 -9.68 0.94 8.00
C PRO A 287 -9.61 0.21 9.35
N ALA A 288 -10.75 -0.30 9.83
CA ALA A 288 -10.81 -1.07 11.07
C ALA A 288 -10.11 -2.43 10.91
N TYR A 289 -10.20 -3.05 9.74
CA TYR A 289 -9.54 -4.32 9.45
C TYR A 289 -8.02 -4.22 9.61
N GLU A 290 -7.38 -3.24 8.97
CA GLU A 290 -5.94 -3.04 9.16
C GLU A 290 -5.61 -2.69 10.63
N ARG A 291 -6.36 -1.76 11.22
CA ARG A 291 -6.11 -1.26 12.59
C ARG A 291 -6.26 -2.34 13.67
N ASP A 292 -7.33 -3.12 13.60
CA ASP A 292 -7.80 -3.96 14.71
C ASP A 292 -7.49 -5.45 14.48
N ALA A 293 -7.47 -5.92 13.23
CA ALA A 293 -7.26 -7.33 12.91
C ALA A 293 -5.84 -7.66 12.42
N ILE A 294 -5.14 -6.72 11.77
CA ILE A 294 -3.79 -6.97 11.22
C ILE A 294 -2.71 -6.40 12.14
N ARG A 295 -2.68 -5.08 12.33
CA ARG A 295 -1.58 -4.37 13.00
C ARG A 295 -1.24 -4.86 14.41
N PRO A 296 -2.21 -5.20 15.28
CA PRO A 296 -1.90 -5.66 16.64
C PRO A 296 -1.22 -7.03 16.66
N TYR A 297 -1.45 -7.85 15.64
CA TYR A 297 -0.97 -9.22 15.55
C TYR A 297 0.17 -9.40 14.54
N ALA A 298 0.64 -8.32 13.90
CA ALA A 298 1.63 -8.39 12.83
C ALA A 298 2.97 -9.05 13.24
N LEU A 299 3.32 -8.97 14.51
CA LEU A 299 4.48 -9.63 15.14
C LEU A 299 4.04 -10.59 16.26
N GLY A 300 2.79 -11.04 16.25
CA GLY A 300 2.21 -11.90 17.29
C GLY A 300 2.27 -13.38 16.93
N LYS A 301 1.31 -14.14 17.46
CA LYS A 301 1.09 -15.53 17.05
C LYS A 301 0.20 -15.59 15.81
N PHE A 302 0.58 -16.42 14.83
CA PHE A 302 -0.16 -16.60 13.60
C PHE A 302 -1.63 -17.02 13.83
N ARG A 303 -1.88 -17.89 14.82
CA ARG A 303 -3.25 -18.29 15.20
C ARG A 303 -4.13 -17.09 15.53
N ASP A 304 -3.61 -16.14 16.31
CA ASP A 304 -4.39 -15.01 16.80
C ASP A 304 -4.67 -14.04 15.64
N LEU A 305 -3.69 -13.85 14.74
CA LEU A 305 -3.88 -13.12 13.49
C LEU A 305 -4.95 -13.79 12.60
N LEU A 306 -4.88 -15.10 12.37
CA LEU A 306 -5.85 -15.84 11.57
C LEU A 306 -7.27 -15.71 12.13
N LEU A 307 -7.43 -15.83 13.46
CA LEU A 307 -8.74 -15.68 14.09
C LEU A 307 -9.25 -14.23 14.02
N ALA A 308 -8.36 -13.25 14.15
CA ALA A 308 -8.73 -11.84 14.06
C ALA A 308 -9.20 -11.48 12.64
N THR A 309 -8.53 -11.99 11.60
CA THR A 309 -8.95 -11.77 10.21
C THR A 309 -10.24 -12.50 9.89
N ALA A 310 -10.38 -13.75 10.32
CA ALA A 310 -11.59 -14.54 10.12
C ALA A 310 -12.86 -13.92 10.73
N LYS A 311 -12.71 -13.26 11.89
CA LYS A 311 -13.81 -12.56 12.58
C LYS A 311 -14.00 -11.12 12.12
N SER A 312 -13.20 -10.63 11.18
CA SER A 312 -13.36 -9.28 10.65
C SER A 312 -14.57 -9.19 9.72
N PRO A 313 -15.47 -8.20 9.90
CA PRO A 313 -16.48 -7.85 8.89
C PRO A 313 -15.92 -7.72 7.48
N ALA A 314 -14.72 -7.12 7.33
CA ALA A 314 -14.10 -6.96 6.01
C ALA A 314 -13.85 -8.30 5.30
N MET A 315 -13.31 -9.30 6.01
CA MET A 315 -13.02 -10.60 5.41
C MET A 315 -14.31 -11.38 5.10
N MET A 316 -15.31 -11.28 5.98
CA MET A 316 -16.59 -11.97 5.79
C MET A 316 -17.38 -11.41 4.61
N VAL A 317 -17.40 -10.09 4.43
CA VAL A 317 -18.03 -9.44 3.27
C VAL A 317 -17.24 -9.74 2.01
N TYR A 318 -15.91 -9.60 2.07
CA TYR A 318 -15.04 -9.84 0.92
C TYR A 318 -15.18 -11.26 0.33
N LEU A 319 -15.30 -12.28 1.18
CA LEU A 319 -15.44 -13.68 0.76
C LEU A 319 -16.84 -14.25 0.98
N ASP A 320 -17.82 -13.37 1.19
CA ASP A 320 -19.26 -13.66 1.27
C ASP A 320 -19.66 -14.70 2.33
N ASN A 321 -18.81 -14.95 3.33
CA ASN A 321 -19.10 -15.93 4.39
C ASN A 321 -20.35 -15.57 5.20
N PHE A 322 -20.62 -14.27 5.38
CA PHE A 322 -21.80 -13.80 6.12
C PHE A 322 -23.14 -14.22 5.48
N THR A 323 -23.11 -14.60 4.20
CA THR A 323 -24.26 -15.12 3.43
C THR A 323 -24.42 -16.64 3.53
N SER A 324 -23.40 -17.34 4.07
CA SER A 324 -23.37 -18.80 4.16
C SER A 324 -24.39 -19.31 5.18
N ILE A 325 -25.28 -20.19 4.73
CA ILE A 325 -26.37 -20.76 5.55
C ILE A 325 -26.24 -22.28 5.56
N GLY A 326 -26.31 -22.88 6.74
CA GLY A 326 -26.26 -24.32 6.94
C GLY A 326 -27.40 -25.03 6.22
N PRO A 327 -27.12 -26.08 5.40
CA PRO A 327 -28.15 -26.84 4.70
C PRO A 327 -29.29 -27.36 5.60
N ASN A 328 -28.98 -27.72 6.85
CA ASN A 328 -29.93 -28.22 7.84
C ASN A 328 -30.22 -27.20 8.97
N SER A 329 -29.81 -25.95 8.80
CA SER A 329 -30.03 -24.86 9.77
C SER A 329 -31.50 -24.44 9.86
N GLU A 330 -31.90 -23.81 10.97
CA GLU A 330 -33.26 -23.27 11.17
C GLU A 330 -33.65 -22.28 10.05
N ALA A 331 -32.71 -21.41 9.67
CA ALA A 331 -32.89 -20.41 8.61
C ALA A 331 -33.13 -21.04 7.22
N ASN A 332 -32.74 -22.31 7.03
CA ASN A 332 -33.02 -23.07 5.81
C ASN A 332 -34.24 -24.01 5.93
N GLY A 333 -35.00 -23.92 7.02
CA GLY A 333 -36.16 -24.75 7.31
C GLY A 333 -35.82 -26.07 8.02
N GLY A 334 -34.63 -26.20 8.58
CA GLY A 334 -34.18 -27.38 9.33
C GLY A 334 -33.98 -28.62 8.46
N LYS A 335 -34.06 -29.81 9.09
CA LYS A 335 -34.00 -31.12 8.44
C LYS A 335 -35.33 -31.41 7.72
N ARG A 336 -35.60 -30.79 6.57
CA ARG A 336 -36.86 -30.97 5.81
C ARG A 336 -36.96 -32.38 5.23
N ILE A 337 -38.14 -33.00 5.32
CA ILE A 337 -38.44 -34.41 4.97
C ILE A 337 -38.83 -34.55 3.47
N ASP A 338 -39.07 -33.44 2.80
CA ASP A 338 -39.84 -33.32 1.56
C ASP A 338 -39.04 -32.82 0.33
N GLY A 339 -37.70 -32.91 0.39
CA GLY A 339 -36.80 -32.96 -0.77
C GLY A 339 -36.61 -31.67 -1.61
N LYS A 340 -37.43 -30.64 -1.45
CA LYS A 340 -37.25 -29.33 -2.13
C LYS A 340 -36.41 -28.39 -1.26
N ARG A 341 -35.11 -28.33 -1.54
CA ARG A 341 -34.20 -27.33 -0.96
C ARG A 341 -34.61 -25.94 -1.44
N ASN A 342 -34.94 -25.03 -0.53
CA ASN A 342 -34.92 -23.61 -0.85
C ASN A 342 -33.46 -23.25 -1.20
N GLY A 343 -33.24 -22.54 -2.31
CA GLY A 343 -31.91 -22.31 -2.91
C GLY A 343 -30.92 -21.44 -2.12
N ARG A 344 -30.99 -21.42 -0.77
CA ARG A 344 -30.00 -20.82 0.11
C ARG A 344 -29.08 -21.94 0.60
N GLY A 345 -27.79 -21.84 0.31
CA GLY A 345 -26.84 -22.92 0.53
C GLY A 345 -25.52 -22.44 1.11
N LEU A 346 -24.61 -23.39 1.31
CA LEU A 346 -23.24 -23.10 1.75
C LEU A 346 -22.55 -22.21 0.73
N ASN A 347 -21.93 -21.14 1.22
CA ASN A 347 -20.92 -20.42 0.46
C ASN A 347 -19.55 -20.99 0.85
N GLU A 348 -18.90 -21.68 -0.09
CA GLU A 348 -17.61 -22.34 0.13
C GLU A 348 -16.41 -21.41 -0.07
N ASN A 349 -16.61 -20.20 -0.57
CA ASN A 349 -15.52 -19.31 -0.98
C ASN A 349 -14.53 -19.08 0.17
N TYR A 350 -14.99 -18.58 1.31
CA TYR A 350 -14.09 -18.35 2.44
C TYR A 350 -13.41 -19.64 2.96
N ALA A 351 -14.14 -20.75 3.02
CA ALA A 351 -13.58 -22.03 3.45
C ALA A 351 -12.47 -22.52 2.50
N ARG A 352 -12.62 -22.30 1.20
CA ARG A 352 -11.58 -22.59 0.21
C ARG A 352 -10.39 -21.68 0.40
N GLU A 353 -10.59 -20.37 0.39
CA GLU A 353 -9.50 -19.39 0.46
C GLU A 353 -8.70 -19.51 1.78
N VAL A 354 -9.39 -19.74 2.92
CA VAL A 354 -8.69 -19.87 4.20
C VAL A 354 -7.80 -21.12 4.26
N MET A 355 -8.18 -22.21 3.59
CA MET A 355 -7.36 -23.41 3.47
C MET A 355 -6.25 -23.23 2.42
N GLU A 356 -6.64 -22.76 1.24
CA GLU A 356 -5.80 -22.69 0.05
C GLU A 356 -4.75 -21.57 0.08
N LEU A 357 -5.18 -20.36 0.41
CA LEU A 357 -4.36 -19.15 0.28
C LEU A 357 -3.82 -18.64 1.61
N HIS A 358 -4.54 -18.93 2.71
CA HIS A 358 -4.21 -18.37 4.01
C HIS A 358 -3.53 -19.35 4.96
N THR A 359 -3.65 -20.68 4.76
CA THR A 359 -3.10 -21.66 5.71
C THR A 359 -2.32 -22.79 5.07
N VAL A 360 -2.94 -23.92 4.75
CA VAL A 360 -2.24 -25.15 4.36
C VAL A 360 -1.68 -25.11 2.94
N GLY A 361 -2.06 -24.12 2.14
CA GLY A 361 -1.62 -23.99 0.75
C GLY A 361 -2.43 -24.86 -0.21
N VAL A 362 -2.38 -24.55 -1.51
CA VAL A 362 -3.05 -25.30 -2.60
C VAL A 362 -2.75 -26.82 -2.55
N ASN A 363 -1.53 -27.18 -2.15
CA ASN A 363 -1.09 -28.58 -2.03
C ASN A 363 -1.16 -29.10 -0.58
N GLY A 364 -2.03 -28.50 0.26
CA GLY A 364 -2.13 -28.78 1.70
C GLY A 364 -2.73 -30.15 2.07
N GLY A 365 -3.07 -30.99 1.09
CA GLY A 365 -3.57 -32.34 1.30
C GLY A 365 -5.04 -32.43 1.73
N TYR A 366 -5.85 -31.41 1.42
CA TYR A 366 -7.29 -31.42 1.65
C TYR A 366 -8.07 -31.80 0.40
N SER A 367 -9.30 -32.27 0.61
CA SER A 367 -10.24 -32.61 -0.46
C SER A 367 -11.31 -31.52 -0.63
N GLN A 368 -12.05 -31.57 -1.74
CA GLN A 368 -13.25 -30.74 -1.91
C GLN A 368 -14.28 -30.98 -0.78
N ALA A 369 -14.37 -32.19 -0.24
CA ALA A 369 -15.25 -32.48 0.89
C ALA A 369 -14.82 -31.75 2.17
N ASP A 370 -13.51 -31.54 2.38
CA ASP A 370 -13.01 -30.77 3.52
C ASP A 370 -13.37 -29.28 3.39
N VAL A 371 -13.36 -28.73 2.18
CA VAL A 371 -13.84 -27.37 1.90
C VAL A 371 -15.32 -27.24 2.25
N THR A 372 -16.16 -28.13 1.74
CA THR A 372 -17.61 -28.13 2.02
C THR A 372 -17.90 -28.24 3.53
N LYS A 373 -17.14 -29.09 4.24
CA LYS A 373 -17.31 -29.26 5.69
C LYS A 373 -16.82 -28.06 6.49
N LEU A 374 -15.71 -27.43 6.09
CA LEU A 374 -15.28 -26.19 6.73
C LEU A 374 -16.30 -25.07 6.47
N ALA A 375 -16.87 -24.98 5.27
CA ALA A 375 -17.94 -24.04 4.97
C ALA A 375 -19.13 -24.24 5.91
N ALA A 376 -19.53 -25.49 6.15
CA ALA A 376 -20.55 -25.83 7.13
C ALA A 376 -20.16 -25.42 8.57
N VAL A 377 -18.92 -25.69 8.99
CA VAL A 377 -18.39 -25.26 10.30
C VAL A 377 -18.45 -23.73 10.48
N LEU A 378 -18.23 -22.96 9.41
CA LEU A 378 -18.16 -21.49 9.45
C LEU A 378 -19.51 -20.79 9.22
N THR A 379 -20.59 -21.53 8.97
CA THR A 379 -21.94 -20.95 8.90
C THR A 379 -22.34 -20.29 10.22
N GLY A 380 -23.25 -19.33 10.17
CA GLY A 380 -23.64 -18.53 11.35
C GLY A 380 -22.66 -17.40 11.69
N TRP A 381 -21.40 -17.45 11.26
CA TRP A 381 -20.51 -16.30 11.33
C TRP A 381 -20.99 -15.22 10.36
N SER A 382 -21.46 -14.11 10.89
CA SER A 382 -22.18 -13.08 10.12
C SER A 382 -21.77 -11.67 10.54
N VAL A 383 -22.33 -10.70 9.83
CA VAL A 383 -22.13 -9.27 10.09
C VAL A 383 -23.49 -8.67 10.39
N ASP A 384 -23.61 -8.01 11.53
CA ASP A 384 -24.81 -7.24 11.84
C ASP A 384 -24.94 -6.08 10.85
N ASN A 385 -26.09 -5.96 10.19
CA ASN A 385 -26.41 -4.96 9.17
C ASN A 385 -25.19 -4.39 8.42
N GLN A 386 -24.59 -5.20 7.53
CA GLN A 386 -23.30 -4.88 6.90
C GLN A 386 -23.24 -3.48 6.25
N ASN A 387 -24.39 -2.97 5.78
CA ASN A 387 -24.48 -1.70 5.09
C ASN A 387 -24.36 -0.53 6.07
N LEU A 388 -24.68 -0.72 7.36
CA LEU A 388 -24.57 0.29 8.41
C LEU A 388 -23.30 0.18 9.24
N GLY A 389 -22.30 -0.59 8.80
CA GLY A 389 -21.03 -0.71 9.50
C GLY A 389 -21.11 -1.52 10.80
N GLY A 390 -22.05 -2.47 10.89
CA GLY A 390 -22.18 -3.31 12.08
C GLY A 390 -21.05 -4.32 12.25
N LYS A 391 -21.05 -4.99 13.41
CA LYS A 391 -19.93 -5.80 13.88
C LYS A 391 -20.12 -7.27 13.51
N PHE A 392 -19.07 -8.06 13.73
CA PHE A 392 -19.18 -9.52 13.73
C PHE A 392 -20.24 -9.96 14.74
N VAL A 393 -21.08 -10.90 14.32
CA VAL A 393 -22.05 -11.59 15.15
C VAL A 393 -22.10 -13.06 14.78
N PHE A 394 -22.48 -13.90 15.74
CA PHE A 394 -22.82 -15.30 15.47
C PHE A 394 -24.34 -15.46 15.47
N ASP A 395 -24.90 -15.85 14.32
CA ASP A 395 -26.32 -16.16 14.15
C ASP A 395 -26.53 -17.68 14.23
N PRO A 396 -26.97 -18.22 15.37
CA PRO A 396 -27.17 -19.66 15.54
C PRO A 396 -28.22 -20.23 14.59
N LYS A 397 -29.17 -19.42 14.10
CA LYS A 397 -30.23 -19.89 13.19
C LYS A 397 -29.69 -20.23 11.81
N LYS A 398 -28.58 -19.62 11.39
CA LYS A 398 -27.91 -19.90 10.12
C LYS A 398 -26.87 -21.00 10.24
N HIS A 399 -26.47 -21.39 11.45
CA HIS A 399 -25.41 -22.37 11.67
C HIS A 399 -25.88 -23.79 11.31
N GLU A 400 -25.01 -24.55 10.65
CA GLU A 400 -25.23 -25.97 10.38
C GLU A 400 -25.11 -26.76 11.69
N PRO A 401 -26.18 -27.44 12.15
CA PRO A 401 -26.14 -28.19 13.39
C PRO A 401 -25.36 -29.50 13.26
N GLY A 402 -25.03 -30.13 14.39
CA GLY A 402 -24.44 -31.46 14.44
C GLY A 402 -22.92 -31.49 14.32
N GLU A 403 -22.35 -32.65 14.67
CA GLU A 403 -20.92 -32.90 14.59
C GLU A 403 -20.43 -33.00 13.13
N LYS A 404 -19.18 -32.61 12.90
CA LYS A 404 -18.60 -32.55 11.54
C LYS A 404 -17.25 -33.26 11.53
N LEU A 405 -17.12 -34.30 10.72
CA LEU A 405 -15.85 -35.03 10.54
C LEU A 405 -14.94 -34.27 9.57
N TRP A 406 -13.99 -33.49 10.05
CA TRP A 406 -13.15 -32.63 9.24
C TRP A 406 -11.66 -32.87 9.48
N PHE A 407 -10.87 -33.07 8.42
CA PHE A 407 -9.48 -33.56 8.50
C PHE A 407 -9.32 -34.79 9.40
N GLY A 408 -10.18 -35.79 9.19
CA GLY A 408 -10.15 -37.05 9.93
C GLY A 408 -10.44 -36.93 11.44
N GLN A 409 -10.92 -35.79 11.93
CA GLN A 409 -11.31 -35.61 13.33
C GLN A 409 -12.71 -35.05 13.47
N THR A 410 -13.36 -35.40 14.56
CA THR A 410 -14.67 -34.88 14.91
C THR A 410 -14.54 -33.47 15.46
N VAL A 411 -15.16 -32.51 14.78
CA VAL A 411 -15.49 -31.20 15.33
C VAL A 411 -16.82 -31.37 16.06
N PRO A 412 -16.84 -31.32 17.40
CA PRO A 412 -18.02 -31.63 18.19
C PRO A 412 -19.13 -30.60 17.95
N ASP A 413 -20.37 -31.04 18.06
CA ASP A 413 -21.49 -30.09 18.09
C ASP A 413 -21.48 -29.29 19.40
N ASP A 414 -21.82 -28.01 19.30
CA ASP A 414 -22.06 -27.17 20.47
C ASP A 414 -23.24 -26.25 20.17
N PRO A 415 -24.49 -26.72 20.40
CA PRO A 415 -25.69 -25.92 20.13
C PRO A 415 -25.76 -24.62 20.92
N GLN A 416 -25.02 -24.50 22.03
CA GLN A 416 -24.98 -23.28 22.85
C GLN A 416 -23.88 -22.32 22.37
N ASN A 417 -22.78 -22.83 21.78
CA ASN A 417 -21.67 -22.03 21.28
C ASN A 417 -21.18 -22.50 19.89
N GLY A 418 -22.06 -22.59 18.90
CA GLY A 418 -21.69 -23.07 17.56
C GLY A 418 -20.52 -22.32 16.91
N GLN A 419 -20.29 -21.06 17.30
CA GLN A 419 -19.10 -20.29 16.92
C GLN A 419 -17.76 -20.99 17.26
N GLN A 420 -17.72 -21.75 18.36
CA GLN A 420 -16.52 -22.44 18.82
C GLN A 420 -16.05 -23.54 17.87
N GLN A 421 -16.95 -24.11 17.06
CA GLN A 421 -16.55 -25.04 16.00
C GLN A 421 -15.60 -24.36 15.01
N GLY A 422 -15.96 -23.16 14.54
CA GLY A 422 -15.12 -22.35 13.66
C GLY A 422 -13.79 -21.94 14.30
N ILE A 423 -13.81 -21.52 15.57
CA ILE A 423 -12.58 -21.16 16.29
C ILE A 423 -11.65 -22.36 16.42
N SER A 424 -12.19 -23.53 16.74
CA SER A 424 -11.43 -24.78 16.88
C SER A 424 -10.85 -25.23 15.55
N ALA A 425 -11.63 -25.16 14.47
CA ALA A 425 -11.20 -25.51 13.13
C ALA A 425 -10.06 -24.60 12.62
N LEU A 426 -10.19 -23.27 12.79
CA LEU A 426 -9.14 -22.31 12.41
C LEU A 426 -7.89 -22.44 13.29
N THR A 427 -8.06 -22.70 14.59
CA THR A 427 -6.93 -22.96 15.50
C THR A 427 -6.14 -24.20 15.07
N ARG A 428 -6.86 -25.25 14.66
CA ARG A 428 -6.26 -26.45 14.09
C ARG A 428 -5.48 -26.14 12.81
N LEU A 429 -6.05 -25.42 11.85
CA LEU A 429 -5.33 -25.03 10.62
C LEU A 429 -4.04 -24.26 10.94
N ALA A 430 -4.11 -23.30 11.87
CA ALA A 430 -2.94 -22.51 12.28
C ALA A 430 -1.81 -23.38 12.86
N SER A 431 -2.11 -24.56 13.40
CA SER A 431 -1.12 -25.47 14.01
C SER A 431 -0.60 -26.56 13.08
N MET A 432 -1.14 -26.68 11.87
CA MET A 432 -0.75 -27.75 10.94
C MET A 432 0.69 -27.57 10.43
N PRO A 433 1.47 -28.66 10.27
CA PRO A 433 2.80 -28.62 9.66
C PRO A 433 2.81 -27.98 8.26
N GLN A 434 1.76 -28.22 7.48
CA GLN A 434 1.56 -27.63 6.15
C GLN A 434 1.46 -26.10 6.23
N THR A 435 0.71 -25.58 7.21
CA THR A 435 0.61 -24.15 7.46
C THR A 435 1.94 -23.56 7.92
N ALA A 436 2.64 -24.24 8.83
CA ALA A 436 3.97 -23.82 9.29
C ALA A 436 4.94 -23.68 8.10
N HIS A 437 4.96 -24.67 7.21
CA HIS A 437 5.80 -24.65 6.01
C HIS A 437 5.36 -23.58 5.01
N PHE A 438 4.06 -23.45 4.73
CA PHE A 438 3.52 -22.46 3.79
C PHE A 438 3.81 -21.02 4.23
N ILE A 439 3.54 -20.69 5.49
CA ILE A 439 3.81 -19.36 6.04
C ILE A 439 5.31 -19.07 6.08
N SER A 440 6.13 -20.05 6.47
CA SER A 440 7.59 -19.91 6.46
C SER A 440 8.13 -19.69 5.06
N TRP A 441 7.59 -20.38 4.05
CA TRP A 441 7.93 -20.17 2.64
C TRP A 441 7.57 -18.76 2.19
N LYS A 442 6.37 -18.25 2.49
CA LYS A 442 5.96 -16.87 2.12
C LYS A 442 6.84 -15.81 2.80
N LEU A 443 7.20 -16.01 4.07
CA LEU A 443 8.13 -15.12 4.78
C LEU A 443 9.53 -15.17 4.16
N ALA A 444 10.09 -16.36 3.92
CA ALA A 444 11.38 -16.50 3.26
C ALA A 444 11.36 -15.90 1.84
N GLN A 445 10.24 -16.02 1.12
CA GLN A 445 10.05 -15.38 -0.18
C GLN A 445 10.08 -13.84 -0.06
N ARG A 446 9.42 -13.30 0.97
CA ARG A 446 9.36 -11.86 1.21
C ARG A 446 10.72 -11.25 1.58
N PHE A 447 11.52 -11.97 2.35
CA PHE A 447 12.72 -11.42 3.01
C PHE A 447 14.05 -11.93 2.48
N VAL A 448 14.10 -13.04 1.71
CA VAL A 448 15.38 -13.67 1.30
C VAL A 448 15.53 -13.78 -0.21
N ALA A 449 14.57 -14.39 -0.91
CA ALA A 449 14.69 -14.65 -2.36
C ALA A 449 13.31 -14.80 -3.02
N ASP A 450 13.19 -14.65 -4.33
CA ASP A 450 11.95 -15.01 -5.04
C ASP A 450 11.67 -16.52 -4.95
N ASP A 451 12.73 -17.33 -4.98
CA ASP A 451 12.70 -18.79 -4.74
C ASP A 451 13.54 -19.10 -3.48
N PRO A 452 12.90 -19.21 -2.29
CA PRO A 452 13.61 -19.39 -1.03
C PRO A 452 14.19 -20.81 -0.89
N PRO A 453 15.40 -20.97 -0.30
CA PRO A 453 16.01 -22.29 -0.12
C PRO A 453 15.17 -23.22 0.78
N PRO A 454 14.93 -24.48 0.37
CA PRO A 454 14.14 -25.42 1.18
C PRO A 454 14.66 -25.58 2.60
N ALA A 455 15.98 -25.71 2.78
CA ALA A 455 16.59 -25.87 4.10
C ALA A 455 16.34 -24.66 5.05
N LEU A 456 16.18 -23.45 4.51
CA LEU A 456 15.80 -22.28 5.30
C LEU A 456 14.33 -22.37 5.71
N VAL A 457 13.45 -22.69 4.75
CA VAL A 457 12.01 -22.84 4.97
C VAL A 457 11.72 -23.90 6.02
N ASP A 458 12.40 -25.05 5.97
CA ASP A 458 12.26 -26.14 6.92
C ASP A 458 12.62 -25.68 8.35
N ARG A 459 13.77 -25.01 8.53
CA ARG A 459 14.17 -24.48 9.86
C ARG A 459 13.19 -23.46 10.43
N MET A 460 12.66 -22.60 9.56
CA MET A 460 11.63 -21.62 9.93
C MET A 460 10.32 -22.33 10.31
N ALA A 461 9.92 -23.36 9.57
CA ALA A 461 8.72 -24.16 9.84
C ALA A 461 8.83 -24.93 11.15
N ASP A 462 10.00 -25.47 11.48
CA ASP A 462 10.28 -26.10 12.77
C ASP A 462 10.12 -25.11 13.92
N THR A 463 10.69 -23.90 13.77
CA THR A 463 10.53 -22.82 14.77
C THR A 463 9.07 -22.44 14.92
N PHE A 464 8.34 -22.32 13.80
CA PHE A 464 6.92 -22.02 13.80
C PHE A 464 6.13 -23.06 14.60
N GLN A 465 6.38 -24.35 14.39
CA GLN A 465 5.69 -25.42 15.12
C GLN A 465 6.04 -25.41 16.62
N GLN A 466 7.33 -25.28 16.96
CA GLN A 466 7.80 -25.28 18.35
C GLN A 466 7.28 -24.08 19.17
N THR A 467 7.06 -22.94 18.52
CA THR A 467 6.64 -21.69 19.18
C THR A 467 5.14 -21.42 19.05
N TYR A 468 4.39 -22.34 18.43
CA TYR A 468 2.98 -22.20 18.11
C TYR A 468 2.70 -20.93 17.27
N GLY A 469 3.49 -20.76 16.22
CA GLY A 469 3.37 -19.70 15.24
C GLY A 469 3.82 -18.32 15.73
N ASP A 470 4.80 -18.23 16.64
CA ASP A 470 5.36 -16.95 17.06
C ASP A 470 6.20 -16.33 15.94
N ILE A 471 5.65 -15.29 15.30
CA ILE A 471 6.26 -14.68 14.11
C ILE A 471 7.60 -14.01 14.45
N LYS A 472 7.80 -13.48 15.66
CA LYS A 472 9.10 -12.88 16.04
C LYS A 472 10.19 -13.94 16.03
N GLN A 473 9.91 -15.10 16.61
CA GLN A 473 10.88 -16.21 16.66
C GLN A 473 11.19 -16.73 15.26
N VAL A 474 10.19 -16.87 14.39
CA VAL A 474 10.39 -17.29 13.00
C VAL A 474 11.27 -16.30 12.23
N LEU A 475 11.05 -14.99 12.41
CA LEU A 475 11.88 -13.95 11.79
C LEU A 475 13.33 -13.96 12.34
N LEU A 476 13.52 -14.21 13.64
CA LEU A 476 14.85 -14.36 14.24
C LEU A 476 15.59 -15.57 13.64
N THR A 477 14.95 -16.73 13.55
CA THR A 477 15.52 -17.93 12.91
C THR A 477 15.98 -17.64 11.48
N MET A 478 15.20 -16.87 10.72
CA MET A 478 15.57 -16.46 9.38
C MET A 478 16.77 -15.51 9.37
N VAL A 479 16.78 -14.49 10.22
CA VAL A 479 17.87 -13.48 10.26
C VAL A 479 19.18 -14.09 10.73
N HIS A 480 19.17 -15.10 11.60
CA HIS A 480 20.37 -15.82 12.03
C HIS A 480 20.80 -16.94 11.09
N SER A 481 20.10 -17.15 9.97
CA SER A 481 20.41 -18.21 9.02
C SER A 481 21.64 -17.88 8.16
N PRO A 482 22.38 -18.91 7.68
CA PRO A 482 23.50 -18.68 6.76
C PRO A 482 23.04 -18.09 5.42
N GLU A 483 21.84 -18.42 4.94
CA GLU A 483 21.27 -17.89 3.70
C GLU A 483 21.04 -16.38 3.79
N PHE A 484 20.38 -15.90 4.84
CA PHE A 484 20.12 -14.46 5.02
C PHE A 484 21.42 -13.65 5.13
N ASN A 485 22.46 -14.25 5.73
CA ASN A 485 23.78 -13.63 5.93
C ASN A 485 24.79 -13.99 4.83
N SER A 486 24.34 -14.30 3.61
CA SER A 486 25.24 -14.65 2.51
C SER A 486 25.16 -13.70 1.31
N ARG A 487 26.31 -13.54 0.61
CA ARG A 487 26.42 -12.75 -0.62
C ARG A 487 25.47 -13.21 -1.72
N LYS A 488 25.11 -14.49 -1.76
CA LYS A 488 24.16 -15.05 -2.74
C LYS A 488 22.77 -14.42 -2.65
N TYR A 489 22.31 -14.07 -1.45
CA TYR A 489 20.98 -13.52 -1.18
C TYR A 489 20.99 -12.02 -0.84
N PHE A 490 22.12 -11.36 -1.11
CA PHE A 490 22.29 -9.91 -0.95
C PHE A 490 21.93 -9.19 -2.24
N ARG A 491 21.06 -8.17 -2.17
CA ARG A 491 20.61 -7.37 -3.33
C ARG A 491 20.07 -8.19 -4.51
N ASN A 492 19.39 -9.30 -4.21
CA ASN A 492 18.90 -10.25 -5.23
C ASN A 492 17.38 -10.19 -5.45
N LYS A 493 16.65 -9.28 -4.79
CA LYS A 493 15.21 -9.07 -5.04
C LYS A 493 14.96 -7.69 -5.58
N VAL A 494 13.85 -7.53 -6.29
CA VAL A 494 13.41 -6.23 -6.82
C VAL A 494 12.33 -5.63 -5.93
N LYS A 495 12.36 -4.31 -5.80
CA LYS A 495 11.33 -3.53 -5.11
C LYS A 495 10.04 -3.54 -5.90
N THR A 496 8.94 -3.82 -5.22
CA THR A 496 7.58 -3.52 -5.72
C THR A 496 7.40 -2.00 -5.90
N PRO A 497 6.40 -1.53 -6.68
CA PRO A 497 6.14 -0.10 -6.83
C PRO A 497 6.02 0.67 -5.50
N GLN A 498 5.33 0.10 -4.51
CA GLN A 498 5.19 0.72 -3.19
C GLN A 498 6.53 0.85 -2.44
N GLU A 499 7.39 -0.17 -2.53
CA GLU A 499 8.70 -0.19 -1.86
C GLU A 499 9.66 0.76 -2.56
N PHE A 500 9.62 0.81 -3.89
CA PHE A 500 10.41 1.76 -4.65
C PHE A 500 10.05 3.20 -4.25
N LEU A 501 8.76 3.54 -4.26
CA LEU A 501 8.27 4.87 -3.94
C LEU A 501 8.63 5.27 -2.50
N ALA A 502 8.31 4.43 -1.51
CA ALA A 502 8.65 4.70 -0.12
C ALA A 502 10.18 4.79 0.09
N SER A 503 10.96 3.91 -0.56
CA SER A 503 12.43 3.93 -0.45
C SER A 503 13.04 5.18 -1.05
N ALA A 504 12.51 5.72 -2.14
CA ALA A 504 13.01 6.96 -2.74
C ALA A 504 12.82 8.15 -1.79
N PHE A 505 11.65 8.26 -1.15
CA PHE A 505 11.40 9.29 -0.13
C PHE A 505 12.30 9.15 1.09
N ARG A 506 12.47 7.91 1.59
CA ARG A 506 13.34 7.63 2.74
C ARG A 506 14.81 7.91 2.44
N ALA A 507 15.34 7.39 1.34
CA ALA A 507 16.74 7.51 0.95
C ALA A 507 17.14 8.96 0.62
N THR A 508 16.21 9.76 0.11
CA THR A 508 16.45 11.19 -0.16
C THR A 508 16.17 12.10 1.05
N ALA A 509 15.60 11.56 2.13
CA ALA A 509 15.08 12.33 3.27
C ALA A 509 14.11 13.45 2.85
N THR A 510 13.33 13.21 1.80
CA THR A 510 12.30 14.15 1.33
C THR A 510 11.05 14.01 2.19
N ASP A 511 10.48 15.14 2.65
CA ASP A 511 9.23 15.12 3.41
C ASP A 511 8.06 14.69 2.50
N PRO A 512 7.26 13.66 2.86
CA PRO A 512 6.09 13.22 2.10
C PRO A 512 4.90 14.18 2.33
N GLY A 513 5.06 15.45 1.94
CA GLY A 513 4.09 16.52 2.21
C GLY A 513 2.76 16.35 1.47
N ASN A 514 2.75 15.59 0.37
CA ASN A 514 1.57 15.31 -0.44
C ASN A 514 1.40 13.79 -0.67
N PRO A 515 0.95 13.03 0.35
CA PRO A 515 0.78 11.58 0.24
C PRO A 515 -0.31 11.20 -0.77
N GLY A 516 -1.29 12.05 -1.03
CA GLY A 516 -2.31 11.83 -2.06
C GLY A 516 -1.70 11.65 -3.47
N GLN A 517 -0.71 12.48 -3.82
CA GLN A 517 0.03 12.31 -5.07
C GLN A 517 0.81 10.99 -5.12
N MET A 518 1.37 10.55 -3.98
CA MET A 518 2.08 9.27 -3.86
C MET A 518 1.15 8.08 -4.09
N VAL A 519 -0.04 8.10 -3.49
CA VAL A 519 -1.09 7.09 -3.71
C VAL A 519 -1.51 7.06 -5.18
N GLN A 520 -1.65 8.23 -5.83
CA GLN A 520 -2.00 8.30 -7.24
C GLN A 520 -0.89 7.76 -8.16
N THR A 521 0.38 8.08 -7.89
CA THR A 521 1.52 7.49 -8.61
C THR A 521 1.56 5.98 -8.47
N LEU A 522 1.31 5.46 -7.27
CA LEU A 522 1.27 4.03 -7.04
C LEU A 522 0.15 3.33 -7.84
N ARG A 523 -1.02 3.96 -7.94
CA ARG A 523 -2.12 3.49 -8.81
C ARG A 523 -1.71 3.46 -10.28
N GLN A 524 -1.00 4.48 -10.76
CA GLN A 524 -0.49 4.54 -12.14
C GLN A 524 0.54 3.43 -12.41
N MET A 525 1.37 3.08 -11.42
CA MET A 525 2.31 1.97 -11.48
C MET A 525 1.65 0.58 -11.32
N GLY A 526 0.32 0.50 -11.28
CA GLY A 526 -0.43 -0.76 -11.27
C GLY A 526 -0.58 -1.45 -9.91
N MET A 527 -0.24 -0.78 -8.81
CA MET A 527 -0.32 -1.37 -7.45
C MET A 527 -1.17 -0.53 -6.48
N PRO A 528 -2.43 -0.17 -6.81
CA PRO A 528 -3.25 0.65 -5.91
C PRO A 528 -3.41 0.00 -4.52
N PHE A 529 -3.20 0.79 -3.46
CA PHE A 529 -3.49 0.32 -2.10
C PHE A 529 -4.94 -0.10 -1.95
N TYR A 530 -5.16 -1.23 -1.26
CA TYR A 530 -6.48 -1.81 -0.99
C TYR A 530 -7.32 -2.09 -2.26
N GLY A 531 -6.66 -2.15 -3.42
CA GLY A 531 -7.29 -2.24 -4.74
C GLY A 531 -7.07 -3.57 -5.46
N LYS A 532 -6.46 -4.57 -4.81
CA LYS A 532 -6.33 -5.90 -5.40
C LYS A 532 -7.65 -6.65 -5.29
N LEU A 533 -8.23 -7.00 -6.43
CA LEU A 533 -9.53 -7.66 -6.51
C LEU A 533 -9.45 -9.12 -6.04
N GLU A 534 -8.36 -9.81 -6.35
CA GLU A 534 -8.18 -11.24 -6.10
C GLU A 534 -7.63 -11.51 -4.68
N PRO A 535 -8.10 -12.58 -4.00
CA PRO A 535 -7.71 -12.87 -2.61
C PRO A 535 -6.24 -13.29 -2.45
N THR A 536 -5.54 -13.51 -3.57
CA THR A 536 -4.13 -13.88 -3.61
C THR A 536 -3.18 -12.75 -3.18
N GLY A 537 -3.65 -11.51 -3.17
CA GLY A 537 -2.81 -10.32 -2.96
C GLY A 537 -1.96 -9.96 -4.18
N TYR A 538 -1.15 -8.92 -4.05
CA TYR A 538 -0.16 -8.53 -5.04
C TYR A 538 1.04 -9.47 -5.05
N TYR A 539 1.61 -9.69 -6.23
CA TYR A 539 2.89 -10.39 -6.39
C TYR A 539 4.01 -9.64 -5.68
N ILE A 540 4.97 -10.38 -5.13
CA ILE A 540 6.16 -9.84 -4.44
C ILE A 540 7.47 -10.25 -5.12
N THR A 541 7.38 -10.88 -6.28
CA THR A 541 8.49 -11.40 -7.10
C THR A 541 8.84 -10.44 -8.22
N ALA A 542 10.10 -10.50 -8.68
CA ALA A 542 10.64 -9.55 -9.64
C ALA A 542 10.00 -9.61 -11.02
N ASP A 543 9.65 -10.81 -11.49
CA ASP A 543 9.09 -11.09 -12.82
C ASP A 543 7.81 -10.29 -13.12
N HIS A 544 7.03 -9.96 -12.09
CA HIS A 544 5.81 -9.16 -12.25
C HIS A 544 6.07 -7.65 -12.34
N TRP A 545 7.12 -7.17 -11.68
CA TRP A 545 7.38 -5.73 -11.51
C TRP A 545 8.57 -5.20 -12.33
N MET A 546 9.29 -6.09 -13.01
CA MET A 546 10.37 -5.76 -13.92
C MET A 546 9.92 -5.86 -15.37
N ASN A 547 9.52 -4.73 -15.94
CA ASN A 547 9.30 -4.58 -17.37
C ASN A 547 9.72 -3.17 -17.82
N THR A 548 9.85 -2.97 -19.14
CA THR A 548 10.34 -1.70 -19.72
C THR A 548 9.51 -0.49 -19.28
N THR A 549 8.18 -0.63 -19.28
CA THR A 549 7.26 0.45 -18.86
C THR A 549 7.47 0.81 -17.39
N ALA A 550 7.55 -0.19 -16.50
CA ALA A 550 7.78 0.03 -15.08
C ALA A 550 9.12 0.75 -14.81
N LEU A 551 10.19 0.42 -15.53
CA LEU A 551 11.47 1.11 -15.38
C LEU A 551 11.41 2.57 -15.84
N ILE A 552 10.71 2.86 -16.94
CA ILE A 552 10.50 4.22 -17.43
C ILE A 552 9.67 5.05 -16.44
N ASP A 553 8.58 4.49 -15.90
CA ASP A 553 7.73 5.18 -14.93
C ASP A 553 8.50 5.53 -13.65
N ARG A 554 9.36 4.61 -13.19
CA ARG A 554 10.23 4.83 -12.02
C ARG A 554 11.29 5.89 -12.26
N LEU A 555 11.91 5.92 -13.45
CA LEU A 555 12.85 6.97 -13.82
C LEU A 555 12.16 8.34 -13.96
N ASN A 556 10.98 8.39 -14.59
CA ASN A 556 10.18 9.61 -14.71
C ASN A 556 9.78 10.15 -13.33
N PHE A 557 9.36 9.27 -12.43
CA PHE A 557 9.11 9.64 -11.04
C PHE A 557 10.36 10.20 -10.37
N ALA A 558 11.51 9.52 -10.48
CA ALA A 558 12.77 9.97 -9.87
C ALA A 558 13.16 11.38 -10.38
N MET A 559 13.03 11.62 -11.68
CA MET A 559 13.27 12.92 -12.30
C MET A 559 12.31 13.99 -11.77
N GLN A 560 11.01 13.69 -11.64
CA GLN A 560 10.04 14.64 -11.09
C GLN A 560 10.33 14.97 -9.63
N LEU A 561 10.69 13.97 -8.82
CA LEU A 561 11.01 14.14 -7.41
C LEU A 561 12.23 15.04 -7.24
N THR A 562 13.35 14.74 -7.90
CA THR A 562 14.59 15.49 -7.69
C THR A 562 14.59 16.87 -8.35
N GLN A 563 13.70 17.12 -9.31
CA GLN A 563 13.48 18.45 -9.86
C GLN A 563 12.45 19.28 -9.06
N SER A 564 11.96 18.78 -7.92
CA SER A 564 10.88 19.41 -7.14
C SER A 564 9.60 19.69 -7.95
N LYS A 565 9.35 18.87 -8.98
CA LYS A 565 8.15 18.93 -9.83
C LYS A 565 7.08 17.90 -9.41
N TYR A 566 7.38 17.10 -8.40
CA TYR A 566 6.50 16.04 -7.93
C TYR A 566 5.54 16.55 -6.84
N GLY A 567 4.27 16.79 -7.18
CA GLY A 567 3.21 17.04 -6.19
C GLY A 567 3.44 18.21 -5.24
N GLY A 568 4.23 19.22 -5.64
CA GLY A 568 4.60 20.35 -4.80
C GLY A 568 5.67 20.06 -3.73
N GLN A 569 6.29 18.87 -3.77
CA GLN A 569 7.28 18.45 -2.79
C GLN A 569 8.65 19.03 -3.14
N LYS A 570 9.36 19.52 -2.11
CA LYS A 570 10.68 20.13 -2.26
C LYS A 570 11.77 19.11 -1.98
N PHE A 571 12.63 18.89 -2.96
CA PHE A 571 13.85 18.09 -2.81
C PHE A 571 15.06 19.01 -2.64
N ASP A 572 15.94 18.66 -1.70
CA ASP A 572 17.17 19.39 -1.41
C ASP A 572 18.39 18.49 -1.60
N SER A 573 18.96 18.56 -2.79
CA SER A 573 20.15 17.79 -3.15
C SER A 573 21.40 18.19 -2.39
N SER A 574 21.54 19.46 -2.03
CA SER A 574 22.68 19.97 -1.28
C SER A 574 22.68 19.41 0.15
N ARG A 575 21.51 19.38 0.79
CA ARG A 575 21.31 18.73 2.08
C ARG A 575 21.60 17.24 2.00
N LEU A 576 21.08 16.54 0.98
CA LEU A 576 21.33 15.11 0.81
C LEU A 576 22.84 14.81 0.71
N LEU A 577 23.55 15.55 -0.13
CA LEU A 577 25.00 15.41 -0.30
C LEU A 577 25.75 15.71 1.00
N ALA A 578 25.38 16.78 1.71
CA ALA A 578 25.98 17.14 2.99
C ALA A 578 25.78 16.06 4.05
N VAL A 579 24.57 15.51 4.17
CA VAL A 579 24.29 14.40 5.11
C VAL A 579 25.09 13.17 4.71
N GLY A 580 25.11 12.80 3.43
CA GLY A 580 25.92 11.67 2.94
C GLY A 580 27.41 11.81 3.27
N LEU A 581 27.97 13.02 3.13
CA LEU A 581 29.36 13.32 3.52
C LEU A 581 29.59 13.19 5.04
N MET A 582 28.63 13.62 5.85
CA MET A 582 28.73 13.52 7.32
C MET A 582 28.58 12.09 7.83
N SER A 583 27.83 11.25 7.12
CA SER A 583 27.57 9.86 7.49
C SER A 583 28.69 8.89 7.13
N GLN A 584 29.69 9.27 6.32
CA GLN A 584 30.78 8.34 6.01
C GLN A 584 31.74 8.18 7.20
N PRO A 585 32.17 6.93 7.52
CA PRO A 585 33.14 6.73 8.59
C PRO A 585 34.43 7.46 8.26
N SER A 586 34.96 8.21 9.23
CA SER A 586 36.34 8.68 9.17
C SER A 586 37.24 7.46 9.07
N VAL A 587 37.94 7.27 7.95
CA VAL A 587 38.93 6.20 7.82
C VAL A 587 39.97 6.39 8.92
N SER A 588 39.86 5.62 10.00
CA SER A 588 40.86 5.45 11.03
C SER A 588 41.84 4.38 10.54
N GLY A 589 42.67 4.75 9.57
CA GLY A 589 43.90 4.00 9.30
C GLY A 589 44.84 4.25 10.46
N GLY A 590 45.25 3.18 11.15
CA GLY A 590 46.17 3.26 12.29
C GLY A 590 47.47 3.94 11.89
N VAL A 591 47.69 5.14 12.43
CA VAL A 591 49.02 5.78 12.48
C VAL A 591 49.18 6.29 13.91
N LYS A 592 50.25 5.86 14.57
CA LYS A 592 50.63 6.32 15.92
C LYS A 592 50.65 7.86 15.95
N PRO A 593 50.23 8.49 17.05
CA PRO A 593 50.17 9.94 17.13
C PRO A 593 51.59 10.51 17.11
N VAL A 594 51.94 11.20 16.02
CA VAL A 594 53.08 12.12 16.02
C VAL A 594 52.54 13.48 16.43
N SER A 595 53.02 13.93 17.58
CA SER A 595 52.74 15.24 18.17
C SER A 595 53.30 16.36 17.29
N THR A 596 52.42 17.04 16.54
CA THR A 596 52.68 18.42 16.08
C THR A 596 51.34 19.14 15.91
N PRO A 597 51.18 20.39 16.39
CA PRO A 597 49.93 21.13 16.22
C PRO A 597 49.89 21.76 14.83
N ALA A 598 48.90 21.39 14.01
CA ALA A 598 48.68 21.98 12.70
C ALA A 598 47.19 22.29 12.44
N ASN A 599 46.98 23.47 11.86
CA ASN A 599 45.75 24.15 11.45
C ASN A 599 44.56 23.28 11.00
N ASN A 600 43.37 23.68 11.47
CA ASN A 600 42.10 22.94 11.42
C ASN A 600 41.30 22.96 10.10
N ASN A 601 41.90 23.08 8.91
CA ASN A 601 41.09 23.21 7.66
C ASN A 601 41.39 22.25 6.48
N GLU A 602 42.32 21.30 6.55
CA GLU A 602 42.70 20.47 5.37
C GLU A 602 42.27 18.99 5.35
N VAL A 603 41.62 18.43 6.38
CA VAL A 603 41.71 16.95 6.59
C VAL A 603 40.51 16.10 6.08
N ARG A 604 39.51 16.64 5.37
CA ARG A 604 38.38 15.80 4.84
C ARG A 604 38.36 15.58 3.32
N ALA A 605 38.73 16.55 2.51
CA ALA A 605 38.60 16.45 1.04
C ALA A 605 39.56 15.42 0.42
N VAL A 606 40.82 15.36 0.91
CA VAL A 606 41.88 14.49 0.36
C VAL A 606 41.53 13.00 0.49
N LYS A 607 41.01 12.57 1.66
CA LYS A 607 40.64 11.16 1.91
C LYS A 607 39.52 10.65 1.00
N ILE A 608 38.58 11.52 0.61
CA ILE A 608 37.45 11.12 -0.25
C ILE A 608 37.95 10.96 -1.69
N VAL A 609 38.73 11.90 -2.20
CA VAL A 609 39.33 11.83 -3.55
C VAL A 609 40.17 10.56 -3.71
N ASP A 610 40.99 10.22 -2.71
CA ASP A 610 41.77 8.98 -2.72
C ASP A 610 40.87 7.74 -2.75
N SER A 611 39.77 7.73 -1.97
CA SER A 611 38.81 6.62 -1.99
C SER A 611 38.12 6.47 -3.36
N VAL A 612 37.69 7.58 -3.97
CA VAL A 612 37.03 7.60 -5.29
C VAL A 612 38.01 7.15 -6.37
N SER A 613 39.27 7.60 -6.29
CA SER A 613 40.34 7.21 -7.20
C SER A 613 40.56 5.69 -7.18
N SER A 614 40.57 5.09 -5.98
CA SER A 614 40.74 3.65 -5.78
C SER A 614 39.55 2.82 -6.25
N VAL A 615 38.32 3.30 -6.03
CA VAL A 615 37.09 2.60 -6.44
C VAL A 615 36.88 2.66 -7.94
N ARG A 616 37.27 3.76 -8.60
CA ARG A 616 37.02 4.01 -10.02
C ARG A 616 38.24 3.77 -10.92
N GLY A 617 39.36 3.30 -10.38
CA GLY A 617 40.59 3.04 -11.12
C GLY A 617 41.18 4.29 -11.81
N ARG A 618 40.98 5.48 -11.22
CA ARG A 618 41.46 6.76 -11.75
C ARG A 618 42.61 7.28 -10.90
N THR A 619 43.47 8.12 -11.47
CA THR A 619 44.44 8.86 -10.65
C THR A 619 43.75 10.00 -9.89
N PRO A 620 44.23 10.41 -8.69
CA PRO A 620 43.62 11.50 -7.91
C PRO A 620 43.43 12.81 -8.69
N SER A 621 44.31 13.11 -9.64
CA SER A 621 44.24 14.29 -10.52
C SER A 621 43.15 14.21 -11.59
N GLN A 622 42.57 13.02 -11.83
CA GLN A 622 41.49 12.78 -12.80
C GLN A 622 40.10 12.71 -12.14
N VAL A 623 40.03 12.81 -10.80
CA VAL A 623 38.76 12.78 -10.06
C VAL A 623 38.11 14.15 -10.12
N THR A 624 36.91 14.22 -10.66
CA THR A 624 36.13 15.47 -10.74
C THR A 624 35.25 15.67 -9.49
N GLY A 625 34.77 16.90 -9.26
CA GLY A 625 33.77 17.15 -8.22
C GLY A 625 32.46 16.37 -8.43
N MET A 626 32.13 16.09 -9.70
CA MET A 626 31.01 15.21 -10.07
C MET A 626 31.26 13.76 -9.65
N ASP A 627 32.47 13.24 -9.80
CA ASP A 627 32.80 11.88 -9.36
C ASP A 627 32.69 11.73 -7.84
N VAL A 628 33.13 12.75 -7.09
CA VAL A 628 32.97 12.79 -5.63
C VAL A 628 31.50 12.83 -5.24
N ALA A 629 30.71 13.73 -5.86
CA ALA A 629 29.28 13.82 -5.59
C ALA A 629 28.55 12.51 -5.90
N LEU A 630 28.86 11.89 -7.03
CA LEU A 630 28.26 10.63 -7.44
C LEU A 630 28.65 9.49 -6.48
N ASP A 631 29.90 9.36 -6.05
CA ASP A 631 30.31 8.35 -5.04
C ASP A 631 29.56 8.51 -3.71
N VAL A 632 29.38 9.76 -3.25
CA VAL A 632 28.61 10.02 -2.02
C VAL A 632 27.14 9.62 -2.21
N LEU A 633 26.53 9.96 -3.35
CA LEU A 633 25.14 9.61 -3.65
C LEU A 633 24.96 8.09 -3.80
N GLU A 634 25.88 7.39 -4.47
CA GLU A 634 25.91 5.93 -4.60
C GLU A 634 25.93 5.25 -3.22
N LYS A 635 26.84 5.69 -2.34
CA LYS A 635 26.93 5.17 -0.97
C LYS A 635 25.71 5.52 -0.11
N THR A 636 25.10 6.69 -0.32
CA THR A 636 23.96 7.16 0.48
C THR A 636 22.64 6.50 0.04
N LEU A 637 22.40 6.38 -1.27
CA LEU A 637 21.13 5.92 -1.84
C LEU A 637 21.09 4.41 -2.06
N VAL A 638 22.22 3.82 -2.47
CA VAL A 638 22.31 2.39 -2.82
C VAL A 638 23.07 1.61 -1.74
N GLY A 639 24.01 2.24 -1.05
CA GLY A 639 24.88 1.59 -0.07
C GLY A 639 26.18 1.05 -0.67
N GLY A 640 26.56 1.51 -1.86
CA GLY A 640 27.78 1.08 -2.57
C GLY A 640 27.80 1.60 -4.02
N PRO A 641 28.91 1.40 -4.74
CA PRO A 641 29.03 1.89 -6.11
C PRO A 641 28.00 1.21 -7.03
N VAL A 642 27.51 1.96 -8.02
CA VAL A 642 26.76 1.36 -9.14
C VAL A 642 27.70 0.61 -10.08
N SER A 643 27.16 -0.24 -10.95
CA SER A 643 27.96 -0.93 -11.95
C SER A 643 28.69 0.05 -12.89
N GLU A 644 29.83 -0.36 -13.43
CA GLU A 644 30.61 0.47 -14.38
C GLU A 644 29.76 0.91 -15.57
N LYS A 645 28.86 0.03 -16.04
CA LYS A 645 27.90 0.35 -17.11
C LYS A 645 26.95 1.47 -16.69
N THR A 646 26.33 1.37 -15.52
CA THR A 646 25.46 2.43 -14.98
C THR A 646 26.25 3.73 -14.81
N ASN A 647 27.46 3.65 -14.26
CA ASN A 647 28.33 4.81 -14.05
C ASN A 647 28.63 5.53 -15.38
N ALA A 648 29.01 4.79 -16.42
CA ALA A 648 29.27 5.35 -17.75
C ALA A 648 28.02 6.03 -18.36
N LEU A 649 26.84 5.41 -18.20
CA LEU A 649 25.58 5.98 -18.66
C LEU A 649 25.23 7.27 -17.91
N ILE A 650 25.47 7.32 -16.59
CA ILE A 650 25.27 8.53 -15.79
C ILE A 650 26.14 9.68 -16.32
N HIS A 651 27.43 9.41 -16.54
CA HIS A 651 28.36 10.40 -17.10
C HIS A 651 27.93 10.87 -18.48
N GLN A 652 27.49 9.95 -19.34
CA GLN A 652 26.98 10.29 -20.67
C GLN A 652 25.73 11.17 -20.61
N GLN A 653 24.80 10.88 -19.70
CA GLN A 653 23.53 11.60 -19.61
C GLN A 653 23.70 13.00 -19.02
N VAL A 654 24.61 13.17 -18.06
CA VAL A 654 24.94 14.48 -17.48
C VAL A 654 25.73 15.36 -18.47
N ALA A 655 26.52 14.74 -19.36
CA ALA A 655 27.23 15.46 -20.41
C ALA A 655 26.31 15.94 -21.57
N GLN A 656 25.07 15.45 -21.65
CA GLN A 656 24.12 15.93 -22.65
C GLN A 656 23.58 17.33 -22.29
N PRO A 657 23.41 18.24 -23.27
CA PRO A 657 22.82 19.55 -23.02
C PRO A 657 21.39 19.40 -22.47
N ALA A 658 21.01 20.23 -21.51
CA ALA A 658 19.63 20.25 -21.00
C ALA A 658 18.65 20.54 -22.16
N PRO A 659 17.55 19.78 -22.31
CA PRO A 659 16.54 20.09 -23.30
C PRO A 659 15.93 21.46 -22.95
N GLN A 660 15.96 22.40 -23.90
CA GLN A 660 15.35 23.72 -23.73
C GLN A 660 13.86 23.54 -23.39
N ALA A 661 13.41 24.17 -22.30
CA ALA A 661 11.99 24.26 -21.99
C ALA A 661 11.28 25.01 -23.12
N GLN A 662 10.45 24.32 -23.90
CA GLN A 662 9.52 24.98 -24.82
C GLN A 662 8.41 25.63 -24.01
N THR A 663 8.69 26.78 -23.40
CA THR A 663 7.65 27.73 -23.00
C THR A 663 7.36 28.63 -24.19
N GLY A 664 6.36 28.25 -24.98
CA GLY A 664 5.83 29.07 -26.05
C GLY A 664 4.34 28.80 -26.22
N SER A 665 3.49 29.72 -25.77
CA SER A 665 2.09 29.81 -26.16
C SER A 665 2.00 29.91 -27.68
N GLN A 666 1.07 29.17 -28.30
CA GLN A 666 0.84 29.09 -29.75
C GLN A 666 0.36 30.39 -30.44
N LEU A 667 0.66 31.58 -29.89
CA LEU A 667 0.14 32.85 -30.41
C LEU A 667 1.17 33.84 -30.96
N ASP A 668 2.49 33.60 -30.82
CA ASP A 668 3.53 34.55 -31.27
C ASP A 668 4.41 34.07 -32.44
N GLN A 669 3.91 33.20 -33.32
CA GLN A 669 4.67 32.71 -34.49
C GLN A 669 4.44 33.47 -35.80
N ARG A 670 4.13 34.78 -35.77
CA ARG A 670 4.03 35.57 -37.02
C ARG A 670 4.78 36.89 -37.07
N GLN A 671 5.72 37.16 -36.16
CA GLN A 671 6.61 38.33 -36.27
C GLN A 671 8.01 38.05 -35.73
N ALA A 672 8.80 37.18 -36.38
CA ALA A 672 10.26 37.14 -36.18
C ALA A 672 10.95 36.31 -37.29
N GLN A 673 10.98 36.81 -38.54
CA GLN A 673 11.80 36.22 -39.62
C GLN A 673 13.14 36.95 -39.85
N THR A 674 13.58 37.79 -38.91
CA THR A 674 14.81 38.59 -39.06
C THR A 674 15.78 38.51 -37.88
N SER A 675 15.80 37.39 -37.15
CA SER A 675 16.75 37.20 -36.03
C SER A 675 17.36 35.80 -35.93
N GLN A 676 17.25 34.98 -36.98
CA GLN A 676 17.81 33.61 -37.00
C GLN A 676 19.35 33.56 -37.06
N THR A 677 20.03 34.69 -37.29
CA THR A 677 21.50 34.74 -37.32
C THR A 677 22.13 35.15 -35.98
N GLN A 678 21.35 35.50 -34.95
CA GLN A 678 21.86 35.80 -33.60
C GLN A 678 21.55 34.72 -32.56
N GLN A 679 20.65 33.77 -32.85
CA GLN A 679 20.34 32.64 -31.95
C GLN A 679 21.30 31.45 -32.06
N ALA A 680 22.11 31.37 -33.12
CA ALA A 680 23.10 30.31 -33.29
C ALA A 680 24.39 30.51 -32.45
N ALA A 681 24.48 31.61 -31.67
CA ALA A 681 25.66 31.97 -30.89
C ALA A 681 25.39 32.08 -29.37
N GLN A 682 24.24 31.61 -28.86
CA GLN A 682 24.10 31.35 -27.43
C GLN A 682 24.69 29.97 -27.12
N GLN A 683 25.96 29.98 -26.74
CA GLN A 683 26.70 28.83 -26.24
C GLN A 683 25.85 28.07 -25.20
N GLN A 684 25.68 26.78 -25.46
CA GLN A 684 25.05 25.81 -24.56
C GLN A 684 25.77 25.85 -23.21
N GLN A 685 25.17 26.54 -22.23
CA GLN A 685 25.76 26.63 -20.90
C GLN A 685 25.68 25.24 -20.23
N PRO A 686 26.77 24.79 -19.58
CA PRO A 686 26.73 23.58 -18.76
C PRO A 686 25.67 23.72 -17.66
N MET A 687 25.06 22.59 -17.26
CA MET A 687 24.07 22.59 -16.18
C MET A 687 24.63 23.25 -14.92
N SER A 688 23.76 23.95 -14.18
CA SER A 688 24.15 24.52 -12.89
C SER A 688 24.58 23.39 -11.92
N PRO A 689 25.43 23.66 -10.93
CA PRO A 689 25.81 22.63 -9.96
C PRO A 689 24.62 22.00 -9.22
N PRO A 690 23.59 22.75 -8.78
CA PRO A 690 22.37 22.16 -8.21
C PRO A 690 21.61 21.26 -9.19
N ASP A 691 21.46 21.68 -10.46
CA ASP A 691 20.77 20.88 -11.47
C ASP A 691 21.52 19.59 -11.80
N THR A 692 22.86 19.67 -11.84
CA THR A 692 23.73 18.51 -12.00
C THR A 692 23.53 17.52 -10.85
N LEU A 693 23.46 18.01 -9.60
CA LEU A 693 23.27 17.16 -8.43
C LEU A 693 21.86 16.54 -8.39
N ASN A 694 20.83 17.27 -8.81
CA ASN A 694 19.47 16.77 -8.96
C ASN A 694 19.39 15.66 -10.03
N MET A 695 20.09 15.86 -11.16
CA MET A 695 20.18 14.87 -12.24
C MET A 695 20.91 13.62 -11.78
N LEU A 696 22.08 13.75 -11.14
CA LEU A 696 22.82 12.62 -10.57
C LEU A 696 21.94 11.81 -9.61
N THR A 697 21.23 12.48 -8.71
CA THR A 697 20.32 11.83 -7.76
C THR A 697 19.22 11.07 -8.50
N ALA A 698 18.57 11.68 -9.51
CA ALA A 698 17.51 11.01 -10.28
C ALA A 698 18.03 9.76 -11.01
N LEU A 699 19.22 9.84 -11.60
CA LEU A 699 19.80 8.73 -12.33
C LEU A 699 20.21 7.58 -11.40
N VAL A 700 20.70 7.88 -10.19
CA VAL A 700 20.97 6.85 -9.17
C VAL A 700 19.66 6.22 -8.68
N LEU A 701 18.61 7.01 -8.40
CA LEU A 701 17.29 6.46 -8.02
C LEU A 701 16.65 5.63 -9.14
N GLY A 702 16.87 6.02 -10.40
CA GLY A 702 16.40 5.29 -11.57
C GLY A 702 17.24 4.06 -11.93
N SER A 703 18.38 3.85 -11.27
CA SER A 703 19.33 2.81 -11.66
C SER A 703 18.87 1.41 -11.25
N PRO A 704 19.29 0.35 -11.97
CA PRO A 704 18.98 -1.03 -11.59
C PRO A 704 19.39 -1.36 -10.15
N GLU A 705 20.49 -0.79 -9.67
CA GLU A 705 21.03 -1.01 -8.33
C GLU A 705 20.13 -0.42 -7.23
N PHE A 706 19.43 0.70 -7.49
CA PHE A 706 18.40 1.20 -6.57
C PHE A 706 17.09 0.42 -6.68
N GLN A 707 16.80 -0.22 -7.82
CA GLN A 707 15.60 -1.05 -7.96
C GLN A 707 15.67 -2.35 -7.15
N VAL A 708 16.87 -2.80 -6.79
CA VAL A 708 17.07 -4.03 -6.02
C VAL A 708 17.19 -3.75 -4.52
N ARG A 709 16.94 -4.79 -3.71
CA ARG A 709 17.09 -4.78 -2.26
C ARG A 709 17.60 -6.11 -1.76
#